data_AF-A0A0C4DSB7-F1
#
_entry.id   AF-A0A0C4DSB7-F1
#
_cell.length_a   1.000
_cell.length_b   1.000
_cell.length_c   1.000
_cell.angle_alpha   90.00
_cell.angle_beta   90.00
_cell.angle_gamma   90.00
#
_symmetry.space_group_name_H-M   'P 1'
#
loop_
_entity.id
_entity.type
_entity.pdbx_description
1 polymer ?
#
loop_
_entity_poly.entity_id
_entity_poly.type
_entity_poly.pdbx_seq_one_letter_code
_entity_poly.pdbx_strand_id
1 'polypeptide(L)'
;MVTTTKPSSADMFALRDPKSVSFEDWPNAPGLLGLREERGPVEMKVSGEIPAWAAGSLFRTGPGESEIRGTPTGTLKISHWFDGLGHAHRFDIIPAPPAAAAAELENNGNSTRNQKTRVVYTSRRQSDDLVNWIRSKGDDRLFSFAQKSDPCVGLFGKIMSTFKRATFGRASQVSRGLENIAVTVLEQPPIQLEREDVLVAKSGSGSNTGMPAAAGHQSNTMWMLTDTSSISLVDKTTLERLGVATQQKLHPELTGPFSCAHAARDPITGDIYNYNLEVGPNPIYRVFRIDAVDGATEIIARFAHRAIEPTYMHSFFLTERHIILCLSVAQVGYKGAAMMLRGNVVESLAPFDPSQTTKWIFIDRTAARRGVVAIRETKATFYFHTINAWEESAETSLSAGQEEHVPGQPEGSPQKEHGASKLAGGTQMTIDAAIKDKPHWQITCDMVDYDSRDILNGLYYDVILNRDGAGDAFWRDPERRSNSLPSLGRYVFSIPASGPGTNQPGVKITSREIWPDFVKNHLGLASTAPTQAADGGAAGGRILRIPSPRAGELPIINPDRDRPERHHPLYVWSQGTRGLNTLTDTLVKTDMDSEAAGRPGAAFWENPHGHTPGEAIFLPRPRGAPHLVTPAADERKPWPSGPSSSSSSSSSSSASSEIGAPATAAAAVAAEGEASQGLAGEDDEPEEDDGCLLSVVLDGHKGTSYLVCLDAKTMVEVGRAELDFPIGIGFHGAHMKAKPSV
;
A
#
# COMPACT_ATOMS: atom_id res chain seq x y z
N MET A 1 -29.34 22.17 9.89
CA MET A 1 -29.84 20.92 9.29
C MET A 1 -29.59 21.00 7.80
N VAL A 2 -28.56 20.33 7.30
CA VAL A 2 -28.35 20.16 5.86
C VAL A 2 -29.17 18.94 5.46
N THR A 3 -30.23 19.15 4.69
CA THR A 3 -31.02 18.07 4.09
C THR A 3 -30.16 17.39 3.02
N THR A 4 -29.56 16.24 3.35
CA THR A 4 -28.81 15.41 2.41
C THR A 4 -29.78 14.59 1.57
N THR A 5 -30.13 15.10 0.39
CA THR A 5 -30.65 14.24 -0.69
C THR A 5 -29.58 13.22 -1.05
N LYS A 6 -29.92 11.92 -1.11
CA LYS A 6 -29.01 10.88 -1.59
C LYS A 6 -28.45 11.31 -2.97
N PRO A 7 -27.13 11.35 -3.16
CA PRO A 7 -26.54 11.68 -4.46
C PRO A 7 -27.01 10.68 -5.53
N SER A 8 -27.08 11.12 -6.79
CA SER A 8 -27.33 10.19 -7.90
C SER A 8 -26.16 9.19 -8.03
N SER A 9 -26.37 8.05 -8.68
CA SER A 9 -25.30 7.07 -8.91
C SER A 9 -24.11 7.67 -9.67
N ALA A 10 -24.33 8.67 -10.54
CA ALA A 10 -23.27 9.38 -11.25
C ALA A 10 -22.46 10.33 -10.32
N ASP A 11 -23.10 10.93 -9.33
CA ASP A 11 -22.44 11.85 -8.37
C ASP A 11 -21.52 11.10 -7.39
N MET A 12 -21.75 9.80 -7.15
CA MET A 12 -20.89 8.98 -6.28
C MET A 12 -19.50 8.74 -6.88
N PHE A 13 -19.38 8.74 -8.20
CA PHE A 13 -18.12 8.51 -8.92
C PHE A 13 -17.33 9.79 -9.20
N ALA A 14 -17.86 10.96 -8.81
CA ALA A 14 -17.22 12.24 -9.03
C ALA A 14 -16.49 12.73 -7.76
N LEU A 15 -15.33 13.36 -7.96
CA LEU A 15 -14.67 14.11 -6.89
C LEU A 15 -15.50 15.34 -6.52
N ARG A 16 -15.58 15.64 -5.22
CA ARG A 16 -16.24 16.85 -4.72
C ARG A 16 -15.46 18.10 -5.11
N ASP A 17 -16.17 19.17 -5.48
CA ASP A 17 -15.53 20.46 -5.73
C ASP A 17 -14.82 20.94 -4.45
N PRO A 18 -13.49 21.21 -4.47
CA PRO A 18 -12.76 21.69 -3.30
C PRO A 18 -13.41 22.94 -2.68
N LYS A 19 -14.02 23.80 -3.49
CA LYS A 19 -14.66 25.03 -3.03
C LYS A 19 -15.91 24.78 -2.19
N SER A 20 -16.51 23.59 -2.32
CA SER A 20 -17.71 23.17 -1.59
C SER A 20 -17.42 22.41 -0.30
N VAL A 21 -16.15 22.14 0.00
CA VAL A 21 -15.71 21.32 1.15
C VAL A 21 -14.95 22.16 2.17
N SER A 22 -15.22 21.92 3.44
CA SER A 22 -14.42 22.39 4.58
C SER A 22 -13.63 21.19 5.11
N PHE A 23 -12.29 21.26 5.06
CA PHE A 23 -11.45 20.18 5.60
C PHE A 23 -11.51 20.09 7.13
N GLU A 24 -11.90 21.17 7.81
CA GLU A 24 -12.13 21.16 9.25
C GLU A 24 -13.34 20.30 9.65
N ASP A 25 -14.26 20.04 8.72
CA ASP A 25 -15.41 19.19 8.96
C ASP A 25 -15.02 17.70 8.97
N TRP A 26 -13.76 17.37 8.64
CA TRP A 26 -13.19 16.02 8.66
C TRP A 26 -11.92 15.96 9.53
N PRO A 27 -12.02 15.91 10.86
CA PRO A 27 -10.88 16.15 11.73
C PRO A 27 -9.88 14.98 11.76
N ASN A 28 -8.67 15.18 11.22
CA ASN A 28 -7.59 14.17 11.30
C ASN A 28 -6.75 14.26 12.58
N ALA A 29 -6.78 15.40 13.28
CA ALA A 29 -5.88 15.68 14.40
C ALA A 29 -5.86 14.58 15.48
N PRO A 30 -6.99 13.99 15.90
CA PRO A 30 -6.98 12.95 16.93
C PRO A 30 -6.21 11.69 16.53
N GLY A 31 -6.15 11.35 15.23
CA GLY A 31 -5.40 10.19 14.73
C GLY A 31 -3.94 10.48 14.40
N LEU A 32 -3.45 11.69 14.69
CA LEU A 32 -2.12 12.14 14.29
C LEU A 32 -1.33 12.78 15.45
N LEU A 33 -2.03 13.27 16.48
CA LEU A 33 -1.44 14.01 17.59
C LEU A 33 -1.79 13.35 18.93
N GLY A 34 -0.84 13.34 19.86
CA GLY A 34 -1.11 12.96 21.26
C GLY A 34 -1.55 11.50 21.46
N LEU A 35 -1.23 10.61 20.53
CA LEU A 35 -1.59 9.20 20.61
C LEU A 35 -0.89 8.54 21.81
N ARG A 36 -1.52 7.53 22.39
CA ARG A 36 -1.03 6.82 23.57
C ARG A 36 -0.63 5.38 23.26
N GLU A 37 0.31 4.87 24.02
CA GLU A 37 0.72 3.46 23.96
C GLU A 37 -0.11 2.63 24.94
N GLU A 38 -0.69 1.53 24.45
CA GLU A 38 -1.45 0.56 25.25
C GLU A 38 -0.74 -0.79 25.30
N ARG A 39 0.03 -1.05 26.36
CA ARG A 39 0.62 -2.38 26.60
C ARG A 39 -0.43 -3.29 27.22
N GLY A 40 -1.41 -3.70 26.42
CA GLY A 40 -2.66 -4.37 26.81
C GLY A 40 -2.52 -5.66 27.62
N PRO A 41 -3.58 -6.50 27.70
CA PRO A 41 -4.70 -6.56 26.75
C PRO A 41 -5.82 -5.55 27.04
N VAL A 42 -6.31 -4.87 26.00
CA VAL A 42 -7.53 -4.05 26.03
C VAL A 42 -8.64 -4.79 25.29
N GLU A 43 -9.68 -5.22 25.99
CA GLU A 43 -10.85 -5.86 25.36
C GLU A 43 -11.66 -4.81 24.60
N MET A 44 -11.93 -5.06 23.32
CA MET A 44 -12.74 -4.16 22.48
C MET A 44 -14.21 -4.54 22.51
N LYS A 45 -15.09 -3.54 22.48
CA LYS A 45 -16.53 -3.79 22.41
C LYS A 45 -16.93 -4.15 20.98
N VAL A 46 -17.36 -5.40 20.76
CA VAL A 46 -17.80 -5.86 19.44
C VAL A 46 -19.30 -5.57 19.21
N SER A 47 -19.66 -5.04 18.03
CA SER A 47 -21.03 -4.94 17.54
C SER A 47 -21.14 -5.54 16.14
N GLY A 48 -22.32 -6.06 15.78
CA GLY A 48 -22.49 -6.87 14.58
C GLY A 48 -21.75 -8.21 14.67
N GLU A 49 -21.31 -8.75 13.53
CA GLU A 49 -20.64 -10.04 13.41
C GLU A 49 -19.28 -9.88 12.73
N ILE A 50 -18.21 -10.03 13.52
CA ILE A 50 -16.87 -10.34 12.99
C ILE A 50 -16.77 -11.86 12.89
N PRO A 51 -16.53 -12.45 11.71
CA PRO A 51 -16.60 -13.89 11.53
C PRO A 51 -15.52 -14.61 12.36
N ALA A 52 -15.89 -15.71 13.01
CA ALA A 52 -14.95 -16.50 13.81
C ALA A 52 -13.80 -17.10 12.96
N TRP A 53 -14.03 -17.31 11.66
CA TRP A 53 -12.99 -17.77 10.74
C TRP A 53 -11.92 -16.72 10.42
N ALA A 54 -12.14 -15.44 10.77
CA ALA A 54 -11.11 -14.40 10.73
C ALA A 54 -10.14 -14.46 11.91
N ALA A 55 -10.21 -15.50 12.75
CA ALA A 55 -9.34 -15.71 13.89
C ALA A 55 -7.84 -15.63 13.52
N GLY A 56 -7.09 -14.93 14.36
CA GLY A 56 -5.69 -14.62 14.13
C GLY A 56 -5.32 -13.28 14.72
N SER A 57 -4.15 -12.77 14.34
CA SER A 57 -3.66 -11.47 14.81
C SER A 57 -3.47 -10.55 13.61
N LEU A 58 -4.17 -9.43 13.60
CA LEU A 58 -3.93 -8.33 12.67
C LEU A 58 -2.86 -7.40 13.26
N PHE A 59 -1.70 -7.34 12.62
CA PHE A 59 -0.64 -6.40 12.95
C PHE A 59 -0.74 -5.17 12.05
N ARG A 60 -0.56 -3.98 12.63
CA ARG A 60 -0.50 -2.70 11.91
C ARG A 60 0.70 -1.91 12.39
N THR A 61 1.28 -1.09 11.52
CA THR A 61 2.32 -0.13 11.90
C THR A 61 2.05 1.23 11.28
N GLY A 62 2.63 2.25 11.89
CA GLY A 62 2.66 3.60 11.34
C GLY A 62 3.21 4.61 12.34
N PRO A 63 3.03 5.90 12.06
CA PRO A 63 3.47 6.96 12.95
C PRO A 63 2.49 7.08 14.12
N GLY A 64 3.01 7.05 15.34
CA GLY A 64 2.23 7.26 16.54
C GLY A 64 2.62 8.50 17.35
N GLU A 65 3.73 9.17 17.05
CA GLU A 65 4.13 10.39 17.73
C GLU A 65 4.75 11.35 16.71
N SER A 66 4.30 12.60 16.74
CA SER A 66 4.67 13.64 15.78
C SER A 66 5.48 14.77 16.44
N GLU A 67 5.77 14.68 17.73
CA GLU A 67 6.50 15.70 18.48
C GLU A 67 7.31 15.06 19.61
N ILE A 68 8.55 15.51 19.81
CA ILE A 68 9.39 15.09 20.95
C ILE A 68 9.58 16.29 21.87
N ARG A 69 8.97 16.23 23.05
CA ARG A 69 9.12 17.26 24.09
C ARG A 69 10.36 17.00 24.96
N GLY A 70 10.85 18.06 25.59
CA GLY A 70 11.96 17.98 26.55
C GLY A 70 13.33 17.80 25.90
N THR A 71 13.50 18.27 24.67
CA THR A 71 14.82 18.32 24.01
C THR A 71 15.62 19.54 24.49
N PRO A 72 16.94 19.58 24.31
CA PRO A 72 17.78 20.74 24.67
C PRO A 72 17.33 22.06 24.02
N THR A 73 16.61 22.01 22.90
CA THR A 73 16.10 23.17 22.15
C THR A 73 14.58 23.33 22.26
N GLY A 74 13.92 22.68 23.22
CA GLY A 74 12.47 22.74 23.43
C GLY A 74 11.74 21.52 22.87
N THR A 75 10.69 21.74 22.07
CA THR A 75 9.92 20.65 21.44
C THR A 75 10.35 20.50 19.98
N LEU A 76 10.85 19.32 19.61
CA LEU A 76 11.08 18.98 18.21
C LEU A 76 9.75 18.57 17.59
N LYS A 77 9.32 19.28 16.55
CA LYS A 77 8.12 18.92 15.78
C LYS A 77 8.52 18.15 14.52
N ILE A 78 7.87 17.02 14.30
CA ILE A 78 8.03 16.23 13.09
C ILE A 78 7.25 16.90 11.96
N SER A 79 7.89 17.07 10.81
CA SER A 79 7.34 17.87 9.70
C SER A 79 6.44 17.04 8.80
N HIS A 80 6.80 15.78 8.55
CA HIS A 80 6.18 14.94 7.52
C HIS A 80 5.63 13.65 8.14
N TRP A 81 4.50 13.17 7.61
CA TRP A 81 3.82 11.99 8.14
C TRP A 81 4.71 10.73 8.16
N PHE A 82 5.51 10.53 7.09
CA PHE A 82 6.47 9.41 7.00
C PHE A 82 7.67 9.51 7.96
N ASP A 83 7.89 10.66 8.61
CA ASP A 83 8.91 10.81 9.65
C ASP A 83 8.35 10.56 11.06
N GLY A 84 7.03 10.40 11.21
CA GLY A 84 6.40 10.15 12.50
C GLY A 84 6.95 8.89 13.15
N LEU A 85 7.09 8.93 14.48
CA LEU A 85 7.78 7.90 15.24
C LEU A 85 6.96 6.62 15.30
N GLY A 86 7.60 5.50 15.00
CA GLY A 86 6.96 4.21 14.83
C GLY A 86 6.15 3.73 16.02
N HIS A 87 4.98 3.18 15.71
CA HIS A 87 4.06 2.56 16.65
C HIS A 87 3.48 1.30 16.00
N ALA A 88 3.64 0.17 16.67
CA ALA A 88 3.04 -1.10 16.26
C ALA A 88 1.74 -1.33 17.03
N HIS A 89 0.76 -1.90 16.35
CA HIS A 89 -0.55 -2.26 16.90
C HIS A 89 -0.86 -3.72 16.57
N ARG A 90 -1.57 -4.40 17.46
CA ARG A 90 -2.06 -5.76 17.26
C ARG A 90 -3.51 -5.88 17.71
N PHE A 91 -4.32 -6.52 16.88
CA PHE A 91 -5.69 -6.90 17.16
C PHE A 91 -5.78 -8.41 17.10
N ASP A 92 -5.95 -9.05 18.24
CA ASP A 92 -6.19 -10.49 18.32
C ASP A 92 -7.68 -10.74 18.15
N ILE A 93 -8.05 -11.41 17.06
CA ILE A 93 -9.41 -11.85 16.75
C ILE A 93 -9.55 -13.27 17.27
N ILE A 94 -10.38 -13.45 18.28
CA ILE A 94 -10.47 -14.68 19.06
C ILE A 94 -11.90 -15.21 18.95
N PRO A 95 -12.12 -16.45 18.46
CA PRO A 95 -13.42 -17.08 18.50
C PRO A 95 -13.97 -17.17 19.93
N ALA A 96 -15.28 -17.11 20.09
CA ALA A 96 -15.91 -17.34 21.38
C ALA A 96 -15.53 -18.74 21.91
N PRO A 97 -15.27 -18.86 23.22
CA PRO A 97 -14.99 -20.17 23.81
C PRO A 97 -16.22 -21.10 23.69
N PRO A 98 -16.03 -22.43 23.72
CA PRO A 98 -17.14 -23.37 23.76
C PRO A 98 -18.09 -23.07 24.93
N ALA A 99 -19.38 -23.40 24.77
CA ALA A 99 -20.47 -23.02 25.68
C ALA A 99 -20.19 -23.30 27.18
N ALA A 100 -19.42 -24.35 27.50
CA ALA A 100 -19.06 -24.70 28.88
C ALA A 100 -18.12 -23.67 29.55
N ALA A 101 -17.19 -23.07 28.81
CA ALA A 101 -16.27 -22.04 29.32
C ALA A 101 -16.89 -20.63 29.28
N ALA A 102 -17.88 -20.40 28.40
CA ALA A 102 -18.68 -19.18 28.40
C ALA A 102 -19.49 -19.02 29.71
N ALA A 103 -19.98 -20.13 30.28
CA ALA A 103 -20.75 -20.13 31.53
C ALA A 103 -19.94 -19.72 32.78
N GLU A 104 -18.62 -19.96 32.82
CA GLU A 104 -17.75 -19.49 33.91
C GLU A 104 -17.47 -17.98 33.84
N LEU A 105 -17.38 -17.42 32.63
CA LEU A 105 -17.19 -15.98 32.40
C LEU A 105 -18.46 -15.17 32.75
N GLU A 106 -19.65 -15.76 32.58
CA GLU A 106 -20.94 -15.17 32.97
C GLU A 106 -21.05 -14.94 34.49
N ASN A 107 -20.50 -15.85 35.31
CA ASN A 107 -20.52 -15.71 36.77
C ASN A 107 -19.70 -14.51 37.29
N ASN A 108 -18.84 -13.93 36.45
CA ASN A 108 -18.05 -12.73 36.77
C ASN A 108 -18.69 -11.42 36.27
N GLY A 109 -19.96 -11.43 35.84
CA GLY A 109 -20.71 -10.22 35.50
C GLY A 109 -20.54 -9.70 34.07
N ASN A 110 -19.93 -10.49 33.18
CA ASN A 110 -19.77 -10.14 31.76
C ASN A 110 -20.94 -10.69 30.94
N SER A 111 -21.83 -9.82 30.45
CA SER A 111 -22.98 -10.17 29.59
C SER A 111 -22.52 -10.45 28.15
N THR A 112 -21.86 -11.59 27.90
CA THR A 112 -21.31 -11.97 26.57
C THR A 112 -22.19 -12.95 25.77
N ARG A 113 -23.44 -13.18 26.19
CA ARG A 113 -24.32 -14.27 25.74
C ARG A 113 -24.52 -14.44 24.22
N ASN A 114 -24.19 -13.44 23.40
CA ASN A 114 -24.39 -13.44 21.95
C ASN A 114 -23.15 -13.14 21.08
N GLN A 115 -21.96 -12.91 21.66
CA GLN A 115 -20.78 -12.58 20.84
C GLN A 115 -20.03 -13.84 20.43
N LYS A 116 -20.02 -14.15 19.12
CA LYS A 116 -19.26 -15.26 18.52
C LYS A 116 -17.75 -15.01 18.44
N THR A 117 -17.32 -13.76 18.58
CA THR A 117 -15.93 -13.32 18.39
C THR A 117 -15.60 -12.20 19.37
N ARG A 118 -14.42 -12.28 19.98
CA ARG A 118 -13.80 -11.26 20.82
C ARG A 118 -12.64 -10.62 20.06
N VAL A 119 -12.37 -9.35 20.35
CA VAL A 119 -11.20 -8.66 19.79
C VAL A 119 -10.42 -8.00 20.92
N VAL A 120 -9.12 -8.30 20.98
CA VAL A 120 -8.22 -7.77 22.02
C VAL A 120 -7.14 -6.91 21.36
N TYR A 121 -6.92 -5.72 21.89
CA TYR A 121 -5.97 -4.74 21.38
C TYR A 121 -4.74 -4.60 22.28
N THR A 122 -3.58 -4.42 21.64
CA THR A 122 -2.33 -3.98 22.28
C THR A 122 -1.49 -3.17 21.28
N SER A 123 -0.58 -2.33 21.79
CA SER A 123 0.31 -1.52 20.97
C SER A 123 1.62 -1.19 21.68
N ARG A 124 2.66 -0.90 20.91
CA ARG A 124 3.99 -0.54 21.43
C ARG A 124 4.73 0.43 20.53
N ARG A 125 5.34 1.45 21.14
CA ARG A 125 6.29 2.37 20.53
C ARG A 125 7.49 1.58 20.02
N GLN A 126 7.95 1.95 18.83
CA GLN A 126 9.07 1.30 18.17
C GLN A 126 10.34 2.17 18.20
N SER A 127 10.23 3.45 18.58
CA SER A 127 11.31 4.44 18.42
C SER A 127 11.80 5.04 19.74
N ASP A 128 11.63 4.34 20.87
CA ASP A 128 12.00 4.84 22.20
C ASP A 128 13.49 5.22 22.30
N ASP A 129 14.39 4.42 21.73
CA ASP A 129 15.83 4.71 21.74
C ASP A 129 16.16 5.99 20.96
N LEU A 130 15.51 6.18 19.80
CA LEU A 130 15.60 7.39 19.00
C LEU A 130 15.07 8.61 19.77
N VAL A 131 13.91 8.48 20.42
CA VAL A 131 13.32 9.54 21.23
C VAL A 131 14.23 9.93 22.39
N ASN A 132 14.76 8.94 23.11
CA ASN A 132 15.68 9.16 24.22
C ASN A 132 16.99 9.81 23.76
N TRP A 133 17.51 9.39 22.61
CA TRP A 133 18.66 10.03 21.98
C TRP A 133 18.40 11.50 21.70
N ILE A 134 17.30 11.83 21.02
CA ILE A 134 16.91 13.21 20.69
C ILE A 134 16.68 14.05 21.95
N ARG A 135 16.06 13.50 23.00
CA ARG A 135 15.93 14.20 24.30
C ARG A 135 17.29 14.49 24.93
N SER A 136 18.27 13.61 24.75
CA SER A 136 19.61 13.79 25.34
C SER A 136 20.56 14.69 24.53
N LYS A 137 20.47 14.66 23.20
CA LYS A 137 21.41 15.34 22.29
C LYS A 137 20.79 16.49 21.49
N GLY A 138 19.46 16.59 21.46
CA GLY A 138 18.72 17.41 20.51
C GLY A 138 18.56 16.72 19.16
N ASP A 139 17.98 17.43 18.19
CA ASP A 139 17.94 16.97 16.81
C ASP A 139 19.34 17.09 16.19
N ASP A 140 20.13 16.02 16.33
CA ASP A 140 21.41 15.87 15.63
C ASP A 140 21.21 15.33 14.20
N ARG A 141 20.11 15.71 13.53
CA ARG A 141 19.86 15.60 12.09
C ARG A 141 20.24 14.25 11.50
N LEU A 142 19.74 13.23 12.17
CA LEU A 142 19.55 11.88 11.67
C LEU A 142 18.92 11.92 10.27
N PHE A 143 19.33 11.00 9.39
CA PHE A 143 18.77 10.94 8.05
C PHE A 143 17.28 10.57 8.15
N SER A 144 16.42 11.39 7.54
CA SER A 144 14.96 11.28 7.62
C SER A 144 14.34 11.15 6.23
N PHE A 145 13.03 10.95 6.16
CA PHE A 145 12.30 10.98 4.90
C PHE A 145 12.14 12.42 4.38
N ALA A 146 11.65 13.36 5.20
CA ALA A 146 11.30 14.72 4.76
C ALA A 146 11.30 15.79 5.86
N GLN A 147 11.99 15.57 7.00
CA GLN A 147 12.05 16.51 8.11
C GLN A 147 12.63 17.85 7.63
N LYS A 148 11.86 18.94 7.81
CA LYS A 148 12.29 20.29 7.43
C LYS A 148 13.49 20.69 8.29
N SER A 149 14.50 21.28 7.66
CA SER A 149 15.61 21.91 8.38
C SER A 149 15.12 23.16 9.12
N ASP A 150 15.57 23.37 10.37
CA ASP A 150 15.24 24.59 11.12
C ASP A 150 15.78 25.84 10.38
N PRO A 151 14.91 26.80 9.99
CA PRO A 151 15.31 28.01 9.28
C PRO A 151 16.24 28.92 10.08
N CYS A 152 16.29 28.79 11.41
CA CYS A 152 17.16 29.58 12.29
C CYS A 152 18.64 29.17 12.20
N VAL A 153 18.95 28.06 11.52
CA VAL A 153 20.33 27.61 11.29
C VAL A 153 20.96 28.45 10.16
N GLY A 154 21.78 29.44 10.54
CA GLY A 154 22.56 30.26 9.60
C GLY A 154 23.54 29.46 8.74
N LEU A 155 24.16 30.11 7.74
CA LEU A 155 25.03 29.48 6.73
C LEU A 155 26.16 28.63 7.33
N PHE A 156 26.84 29.09 8.38
CA PHE A 156 27.87 28.32 9.09
C PHE A 156 27.32 27.08 9.78
N GLY A 157 26.11 27.15 10.36
CA GLY A 157 25.44 26.00 10.96
C GLY A 157 25.00 24.96 9.93
N LYS A 158 24.69 25.39 8.69
CA LYS A 158 24.43 24.50 7.55
C LYS A 158 25.70 23.80 7.06
N ILE A 159 26.81 24.52 6.98
CA ILE A 159 28.13 23.93 6.63
C ILE A 159 28.53 22.89 7.69
N MET A 160 28.48 23.24 8.97
CA MET A 160 28.79 22.31 10.07
C MET A 160 27.83 21.13 10.14
N SER A 161 26.54 21.32 9.79
CA SER A 161 25.59 20.21 9.62
C SER A 161 26.05 19.21 8.58
N THR A 162 26.52 19.72 7.45
CA THR A 162 26.88 18.91 6.30
C THR A 162 28.13 18.10 6.64
N PHE A 163 29.12 18.74 7.28
CA PHE A 163 30.29 18.04 7.81
C PHE A 163 29.94 16.98 8.86
N LYS A 164 29.02 17.30 9.80
CA LYS A 164 28.52 16.31 10.78
C LYS A 164 27.79 15.16 10.11
N ARG A 165 26.92 15.38 9.13
CA ARG A 165 26.23 14.31 8.38
C ARG A 165 27.18 13.43 7.58
N ALA A 166 28.24 14.03 7.01
CA ALA A 166 29.30 13.28 6.34
C ALA A 166 30.14 12.43 7.32
N THR A 167 30.21 12.80 8.61
CA THR A 167 30.93 12.04 9.66
C THR A 167 30.03 11.07 10.45
N PHE A 168 28.74 11.38 10.60
CA PHE A 168 27.70 10.52 11.18
C PHE A 168 26.89 9.88 10.04
N GLY A 169 27.50 8.91 9.36
CA GLY A 169 26.81 8.14 8.32
C GLY A 169 25.71 7.25 8.90
N ARG A 170 24.82 6.77 8.05
CA ARG A 170 23.70 5.88 8.43
C ARG A 170 24.12 4.60 9.15
N ALA A 171 25.31 4.07 8.85
CA ALA A 171 25.93 2.99 9.61
C ALA A 171 26.02 3.29 11.12
N SER A 172 26.21 4.57 11.50
CA SER A 172 26.24 5.00 12.90
C SER A 172 24.84 5.00 13.55
N GLN A 173 23.78 5.27 12.80
CA GLN A 173 22.39 5.24 13.30
C GLN A 173 21.96 3.80 13.61
N VAL A 174 22.20 2.89 12.66
CA VAL A 174 21.93 1.46 12.85
C VAL A 174 22.75 0.90 14.01
N SER A 175 24.06 1.19 14.06
CA SER A 175 24.97 0.74 15.14
C SER A 175 24.50 1.10 16.56
N ARG A 176 23.63 2.11 16.67
CA ARG A 176 23.07 2.63 17.93
C ARG A 176 21.59 2.28 18.14
N GLY A 177 20.96 1.58 17.20
CA GLY A 177 19.53 1.23 17.26
C GLY A 177 18.57 2.40 17.01
N LEU A 178 19.03 3.51 16.40
CA LEU A 178 18.27 4.77 16.29
C LEU A 178 17.36 4.86 15.05
N GLU A 179 17.07 3.73 14.39
CA GLU A 179 16.30 3.72 13.14
C GLU A 179 14.79 3.84 13.40
N ASN A 180 14.11 4.75 12.69
CA ASN A 180 12.65 4.84 12.71
C ASN A 180 12.03 3.92 11.64
N ILE A 181 11.82 2.66 12.01
CA ILE A 181 11.27 1.62 11.13
C ILE A 181 9.80 1.37 11.50
N ALA A 182 8.88 1.72 10.60
CA ALA A 182 7.45 1.77 10.92
C ALA A 182 6.50 1.63 9.72
N VAL A 183 6.96 1.12 8.57
CA VAL A 183 6.20 1.22 7.30
C VAL A 183 5.39 -0.04 7.02
N THR A 184 6.03 -1.21 6.98
CA THR A 184 5.38 -2.51 6.74
C THR A 184 5.68 -3.51 7.84
N VAL A 185 4.82 -4.52 7.95
CA VAL A 185 5.02 -5.71 8.79
C VAL A 185 5.11 -6.93 7.87
N LEU A 186 6.09 -7.78 8.11
CA LEU A 186 6.32 -9.01 7.36
C LEU A 186 6.47 -10.17 8.35
N GLU A 187 5.84 -11.30 8.05
CA GLU A 187 6.14 -12.55 8.75
C GLU A 187 7.59 -12.93 8.49
N GLN A 188 8.35 -13.16 9.55
CA GLN A 188 9.78 -13.44 9.42
C GLN A 188 9.99 -14.79 8.69
N PRO A 189 10.85 -14.84 7.65
CA PRO A 189 11.30 -16.11 7.08
C PRO A 189 12.09 -16.92 8.13
N PRO A 190 12.33 -18.23 7.95
CA PRO A 190 13.09 -19.05 8.91
C PRO A 190 14.61 -18.72 8.94
N ILE A 191 14.98 -17.45 8.79
CA ILE A 191 16.30 -16.93 9.07
C ILE A 191 16.45 -16.71 10.58
N GLN A 192 17.53 -17.25 11.14
CA GLN A 192 18.01 -16.91 12.48
C GLN A 192 18.78 -15.59 12.44
N LEU A 193 18.10 -14.48 12.72
CA LEU A 193 18.78 -13.27 13.19
C LEU A 193 18.87 -13.38 14.71
N GLU A 194 20.02 -13.78 15.24
CA GLU A 194 20.21 -13.94 16.68
C GLU A 194 20.19 -12.58 17.41
N ARG A 195 19.92 -12.59 18.72
CA ARG A 195 19.96 -11.37 19.55
C ARG A 195 21.32 -10.67 19.54
N GLU A 196 22.39 -11.37 19.19
CA GLU A 196 23.75 -10.81 19.05
C GLU A 196 23.99 -10.22 17.65
N ASP A 197 23.23 -10.68 16.65
CA ASP A 197 23.26 -10.17 15.27
C ASP A 197 22.43 -8.90 15.09
N VAL A 198 21.45 -8.74 15.97
CA VAL A 198 20.56 -7.60 16.04
C VAL A 198 21.09 -6.66 17.12
N LEU A 199 21.31 -5.39 16.78
CA LEU A 199 21.87 -4.43 17.73
C LEU A 199 20.83 -4.10 18.80
N VAL A 200 20.97 -4.70 19.98
CA VAL A 200 20.15 -4.41 21.17
C VAL A 200 20.72 -3.17 21.85
N ALA A 201 19.96 -2.08 21.90
CA ALA A 201 20.32 -0.97 22.77
C ALA A 201 20.21 -1.45 24.23
N LYS A 202 21.33 -1.50 24.97
CA LYS A 202 21.30 -1.58 26.43
C LYS A 202 20.81 -0.25 26.98
N SER A 203 19.51 -0.08 27.07
CA SER A 203 18.86 1.07 27.72
C SER A 203 18.18 0.57 29.00
N GLY A 204 18.85 0.74 30.16
CA GLY A 204 18.26 0.48 31.46
C GLY A 204 19.23 -0.07 32.50
N SER A 205 19.64 0.78 33.44
CA SER A 205 20.25 0.40 34.72
C SER A 205 19.19 -0.26 35.63
N GLY A 206 18.71 -1.43 35.23
CA GLY A 206 17.93 -2.33 36.08
C GLY A 206 18.64 -3.67 36.09
N SER A 207 19.20 -4.06 37.24
CA SER A 207 19.69 -5.42 37.46
C SER A 207 18.49 -6.38 37.49
N ASN A 208 17.91 -6.68 36.34
CA ASN A 208 17.24 -7.95 36.16
C ASN A 208 18.22 -8.83 35.40
N THR A 209 18.88 -9.72 36.13
CA THR A 209 19.35 -11.00 35.61
C THR A 209 18.12 -11.80 35.15
N GLY A 210 17.49 -11.37 34.06
CA GLY A 210 16.52 -12.16 33.35
C GLY A 210 17.26 -13.33 32.74
N MET A 211 16.84 -14.54 33.11
CA MET A 211 17.33 -15.78 32.52
C MET A 211 17.45 -15.64 30.99
N PRO A 212 18.47 -16.26 30.35
CA PRO A 212 18.48 -16.37 28.89
C PRO A 212 17.13 -16.91 28.46
N ALA A 213 16.48 -16.20 27.53
CA ALA A 213 15.19 -16.64 26.99
C ALA A 213 15.38 -18.08 26.52
N ALA A 214 14.63 -19.00 27.11
CA ALA A 214 14.60 -20.38 26.66
C ALA A 214 14.37 -20.40 25.15
N ALA A 215 15.03 -21.32 24.44
CA ALA A 215 15.04 -21.49 22.99
C ALA A 215 13.65 -21.58 22.30
N GLY A 216 12.54 -21.47 23.03
CA GLY A 216 11.18 -21.41 22.51
C GLY A 216 10.71 -20.03 22.02
N HIS A 217 11.35 -18.92 22.39
CA HIS A 217 10.91 -17.57 21.96
C HIS A 217 11.29 -17.20 20.52
N GLN A 218 12.21 -17.94 19.88
CA GLN A 218 12.72 -17.62 18.54
C GLN A 218 11.68 -17.86 17.42
N SER A 219 10.59 -18.59 17.69
CA SER A 219 9.52 -18.86 16.72
C SER A 219 8.40 -17.80 16.68
N ASN A 220 8.49 -16.76 17.50
CA ASN A 220 7.40 -15.79 17.73
C ASN A 220 7.77 -14.33 17.41
N THR A 221 8.55 -14.12 16.35
CA THR A 221 8.94 -12.79 15.88
C THR A 221 8.34 -12.43 14.53
N MET A 222 8.37 -11.14 14.22
CA MET A 222 8.03 -10.55 12.92
C MET A 222 9.06 -9.49 12.56
N TRP A 223 9.12 -9.15 11.28
CA TRP A 223 9.94 -8.04 10.80
C TRP A 223 9.08 -6.81 10.56
N MET A 224 9.61 -5.65 10.93
CA MET A 224 9.11 -4.37 10.42
C MET A 224 10.15 -3.77 9.48
N LEU A 225 9.70 -3.19 8.38
CA LEU A 225 10.55 -2.63 7.33
C LEU A 225 10.23 -1.16 7.06
N THR A 226 11.13 -0.53 6.31
CA THR A 226 11.04 0.85 5.79
C THR A 226 11.78 0.89 4.44
N ASP A 227 11.85 2.04 3.78
CA ASP A 227 12.52 2.19 2.46
C ASP A 227 14.05 2.23 2.57
N THR A 228 14.57 1.44 3.49
CA THR A 228 15.96 1.37 3.84
C THR A 228 16.38 -0.08 3.97
N SER A 229 17.68 -0.36 3.88
CA SER A 229 18.21 -1.70 4.15
C SER A 229 18.11 -2.14 5.62
N SER A 230 17.52 -1.33 6.51
CA SER A 230 17.36 -1.64 7.93
C SER A 230 16.12 -2.53 8.16
N ILE A 231 16.25 -3.50 9.06
CA ILE A 231 15.21 -4.47 9.43
C ILE A 231 15.03 -4.40 10.95
N SER A 232 13.80 -4.20 11.41
CA SER A 232 13.47 -4.25 12.85
C SER A 232 12.92 -5.62 13.19
N LEU A 233 13.55 -6.30 14.15
CA LEU A 233 13.02 -7.55 14.71
C LEU A 233 12.07 -7.23 15.87
N VAL A 234 10.84 -7.75 15.83
CA VAL A 234 9.79 -7.44 16.81
C VAL A 234 9.16 -8.72 17.34
N ASP A 235 8.95 -8.80 18.66
CA ASP A 235 8.22 -9.89 19.30
C ASP A 235 6.71 -9.77 19.02
N LYS A 236 6.10 -10.82 18.46
CA LYS A 236 4.67 -10.80 18.07
C LYS A 236 3.71 -10.72 19.25
N THR A 237 4.15 -11.10 20.45
CA THR A 237 3.30 -11.13 21.64
C THR A 237 3.25 -9.77 22.33
N THR A 238 4.42 -9.22 22.58
CA THR A 238 4.63 -8.00 23.37
C THR A 238 4.80 -6.75 22.52
N LEU A 239 4.96 -6.93 21.20
CA LEU A 239 5.33 -5.89 20.23
C LEU A 239 6.67 -5.21 20.56
N GLU A 240 7.50 -5.85 21.38
CA GLU A 240 8.83 -5.34 21.72
C GLU A 240 9.73 -5.33 20.51
N ARG A 241 10.35 -4.19 20.20
CA ARG A 241 11.51 -4.17 19.32
C ARG A 241 12.66 -4.90 20.02
N LEU A 242 13.01 -6.06 19.49
CA LEU A 242 14.13 -6.88 19.96
C LEU A 242 15.47 -6.32 19.44
N GLY A 243 15.44 -5.59 18.32
CA GLY A 243 16.50 -4.69 17.87
C GLY A 243 16.48 -4.46 16.36
N VAL A 244 17.59 -3.94 15.82
CA VAL A 244 17.72 -3.59 14.39
C VAL A 244 18.94 -4.27 13.74
N ALA A 245 18.76 -4.75 12.50
CA ALA A 245 19.82 -5.28 11.63
C ALA A 245 19.82 -4.55 10.28
N THR A 246 20.84 -4.78 9.45
CA THR A 246 20.82 -4.40 8.03
C THR A 246 20.76 -5.64 7.13
N GLN A 247 20.34 -5.46 5.87
CA GLN A 247 20.38 -6.51 4.85
C GLN A 247 21.79 -7.10 4.64
N GLN A 248 22.86 -6.41 5.04
CA GLN A 248 24.22 -6.97 5.01
C GLN A 248 24.37 -8.23 5.89
N LYS A 249 23.54 -8.36 6.94
CA LYS A 249 23.46 -9.58 7.76
C LYS A 249 22.84 -10.76 7.02
N LEU A 250 22.02 -10.50 6.02
CA LEU A 250 21.43 -11.53 5.16
C LEU A 250 22.46 -11.99 4.12
N HIS A 251 23.19 -11.06 3.51
CA HIS A 251 24.23 -11.36 2.54
C HIS A 251 25.31 -10.26 2.49
N PRO A 252 26.61 -10.60 2.46
CA PRO A 252 27.71 -9.63 2.61
C PRO A 252 27.76 -8.54 1.52
N GLU A 253 27.21 -8.80 0.34
CA GLU A 253 27.12 -7.82 -0.74
C GLU A 253 25.98 -6.79 -0.59
N LEU A 254 25.02 -6.98 0.31
CA LEU A 254 23.87 -6.07 0.48
C LEU A 254 24.25 -4.84 1.32
N THR A 255 25.19 -4.05 0.82
CA THR A 255 25.82 -2.91 1.52
C THR A 255 25.13 -1.57 1.28
N GLY A 256 24.18 -1.52 0.34
CA GLY A 256 23.50 -0.29 -0.05
C GLY A 256 22.56 0.25 1.04
N PRO A 257 22.37 1.57 1.14
CA PRO A 257 21.46 2.16 2.11
C PRO A 257 19.98 1.97 1.72
N PHE A 258 19.63 1.91 0.44
CA PHE A 258 18.23 1.84 0.03
C PHE A 258 17.77 0.42 -0.24
N SER A 259 16.50 0.20 0.08
CA SER A 259 15.67 -0.96 -0.24
C SER A 259 14.22 -0.48 -0.22
N CYS A 260 13.23 -1.32 -0.51
CA CYS A 260 11.83 -0.95 -0.31
C CYS A 260 11.24 -1.59 0.94
N ALA A 261 10.26 -0.91 1.53
CA ALA A 261 9.46 -1.44 2.63
C ALA A 261 8.60 -2.65 2.19
N HIS A 262 8.18 -2.68 0.92
CA HIS A 262 7.37 -3.76 0.35
C HIS A 262 8.23 -4.88 -0.22
N ALA A 263 8.84 -5.67 0.67
CA ALA A 263 9.41 -6.96 0.27
C ALA A 263 8.30 -7.89 -0.22
N ALA A 264 8.50 -8.54 -1.37
CA ALA A 264 7.49 -9.40 -1.97
C ALA A 264 7.67 -10.84 -1.50
N ARG A 265 6.61 -11.45 -0.95
CA ARG A 265 6.56 -12.89 -0.65
C ARG A 265 5.93 -13.63 -1.82
N ASP A 266 6.63 -14.63 -2.34
CA ASP A 266 6.08 -15.52 -3.36
C ASP A 266 4.99 -16.41 -2.72
N PRO A 267 3.76 -16.41 -3.25
CA PRO A 267 2.64 -17.16 -2.66
C PRO A 267 2.80 -18.68 -2.79
N ILE A 268 3.61 -19.17 -3.74
CA ILE A 268 3.81 -20.60 -4.00
C ILE A 268 4.97 -21.13 -3.16
N THR A 269 6.13 -20.48 -3.26
CA THR A 269 7.36 -20.96 -2.59
C THR A 269 7.50 -20.44 -1.17
N GLY A 270 6.81 -19.35 -0.84
CA GLY A 270 6.98 -18.62 0.41
C GLY A 270 8.21 -17.71 0.44
N ASP A 271 9.08 -17.76 -0.58
CA ASP A 271 10.34 -17.03 -0.66
C ASP A 271 10.11 -15.52 -0.59
N ILE A 272 11.09 -14.79 -0.05
CA ILE A 272 11.01 -13.33 0.05
C ILE A 272 12.00 -12.70 -0.93
N TYR A 273 11.52 -11.75 -1.72
CA TYR A 273 12.31 -10.98 -2.66
C TYR A 273 12.37 -9.52 -2.24
N ASN A 274 13.52 -8.88 -2.46
CA ASN A 274 13.69 -7.44 -2.34
C ASN A 274 14.92 -6.98 -3.17
N TYR A 275 15.18 -5.69 -3.21
CA TYR A 275 16.39 -5.11 -3.79
C TYR A 275 17.21 -4.37 -2.75
N ASN A 276 18.50 -4.22 -3.01
CA ASN A 276 19.42 -3.36 -2.28
C ASN A 276 20.10 -2.42 -3.28
N LEU A 277 20.06 -1.12 -3.00
CA LEU A 277 20.63 -0.08 -3.83
C LEU A 277 21.79 0.60 -3.12
N GLU A 278 22.98 0.42 -3.68
CA GLU A 278 24.17 1.20 -3.34
C GLU A 278 24.19 2.48 -4.18
N VAL A 279 24.19 3.62 -3.49
CA VAL A 279 24.09 4.94 -4.10
C VAL A 279 25.48 5.46 -4.46
N GLY A 280 25.62 5.98 -5.67
CA GLY A 280 26.83 6.67 -6.12
C GLY A 280 26.77 7.01 -7.61
N PRO A 281 27.86 7.57 -8.18
CA PRO A 281 27.96 7.88 -9.61
C PRO A 281 27.67 6.72 -10.56
N ASN A 282 27.98 5.50 -10.11
CA ASN A 282 27.59 4.25 -10.75
C ASN A 282 26.78 3.45 -9.72
N PRO A 283 25.46 3.68 -9.62
CA PRO A 283 24.65 3.01 -8.62
C PRO A 283 24.63 1.50 -8.88
N ILE A 284 24.66 0.70 -7.82
CA ILE A 284 24.63 -0.77 -7.91
C ILE A 284 23.31 -1.25 -7.35
N TYR A 285 22.48 -1.86 -8.20
CA TYR A 285 21.27 -2.55 -7.81
C TYR A 285 21.57 -4.04 -7.65
N ARG A 286 21.15 -4.60 -6.52
CA ARG A 286 21.23 -6.03 -6.20
C ARG A 286 19.84 -6.52 -5.87
N VAL A 287 19.25 -7.34 -6.73
CA VAL A 287 17.98 -8.01 -6.43
C VAL A 287 18.30 -9.35 -5.81
N PHE A 288 17.68 -9.64 -4.67
CA PHE A 288 18.00 -10.82 -3.89
C PHE A 288 16.73 -11.57 -3.49
N ARG A 289 16.92 -12.86 -3.20
CA ARG A 289 15.93 -13.80 -2.68
C ARG A 289 16.41 -14.31 -1.34
N ILE A 290 15.48 -14.45 -0.41
CA ILE A 290 15.61 -15.20 0.82
C ILE A 290 14.79 -16.48 0.64
N ASP A 291 15.44 -17.63 0.73
CA ASP A 291 14.79 -18.93 0.70
C ASP A 291 13.87 -19.11 1.92
N ALA A 292 12.63 -19.53 1.69
CA ALA A 292 11.64 -19.67 2.75
C ALA A 292 11.78 -20.94 3.60
N VAL A 293 12.67 -21.86 3.25
CA VAL A 293 12.90 -23.10 3.98
C VAL A 293 14.09 -22.96 4.91
N ASP A 294 15.25 -22.55 4.39
CA ASP A 294 16.50 -22.48 5.16
C ASP A 294 17.02 -21.06 5.41
N GLY A 295 16.37 -20.06 4.82
CA GLY A 295 16.76 -18.66 4.99
C GLY A 295 17.99 -18.25 4.19
N ALA A 296 18.53 -19.10 3.32
CA ALA A 296 19.67 -18.76 2.49
C ALA A 296 19.35 -17.55 1.61
N THR A 297 20.23 -16.56 1.63
CA THR A 297 20.06 -15.35 0.82
C THR A 297 20.96 -15.41 -0.41
N GLU A 298 20.37 -15.21 -1.59
CA GLU A 298 21.08 -15.23 -2.87
C GLU A 298 20.82 -13.97 -3.69
N ILE A 299 21.85 -13.53 -4.44
CA ILE A 299 21.72 -12.42 -5.39
C ILE A 299 21.21 -12.97 -6.73
N ILE A 300 19.97 -12.62 -7.09
CA ILE A 300 19.30 -13.02 -8.34
C ILE A 300 19.82 -12.20 -9.52
N ALA A 301 19.99 -10.89 -9.32
CA ALA A 301 20.49 -9.97 -10.33
C ALA A 301 21.40 -8.91 -9.71
N ARG A 302 22.48 -8.57 -10.40
CA ARG A 302 23.34 -7.43 -10.06
C ARG A 302 23.59 -6.60 -11.31
N PHE A 303 23.28 -5.32 -11.25
CA PHE A 303 23.60 -4.41 -12.35
C PHE A 303 24.02 -3.04 -11.85
N ALA A 304 24.96 -2.43 -12.57
CA ALA A 304 25.47 -1.10 -12.31
C ALA A 304 25.79 -0.43 -13.64
N HIS A 305 25.21 0.75 -13.87
CA HIS A 305 25.41 1.45 -15.13
C HIS A 305 25.27 2.96 -14.94
N ARG A 306 26.17 3.74 -15.53
CA ARG A 306 26.19 5.22 -15.41
C ARG A 306 24.92 5.91 -15.91
N ALA A 307 24.20 5.28 -16.84
CA ALA A 307 22.94 5.79 -17.40
C ALA A 307 21.70 5.38 -16.58
N ILE A 308 21.88 4.59 -15.53
CA ILE A 308 20.85 4.30 -14.53
C ILE A 308 21.12 5.21 -13.34
N GLU A 309 20.10 5.92 -12.88
CA GLU A 309 20.18 6.80 -11.73
C GLU A 309 19.84 6.05 -10.44
N PRO A 310 20.44 6.40 -9.28
CA PRO A 310 19.93 5.95 -7.99
C PRO A 310 18.52 6.50 -7.80
N THR A 311 17.53 5.63 -7.71
CA THR A 311 16.11 6.00 -7.74
C THR A 311 15.42 5.54 -6.45
N TYR A 312 14.67 6.44 -5.81
CA TYR A 312 13.80 6.07 -4.69
C TYR A 312 12.67 5.18 -5.20
N MET A 313 12.46 4.04 -4.54
CA MET A 313 11.50 3.02 -4.95
C MET A 313 10.88 2.39 -3.71
N HIS A 314 9.56 2.49 -3.60
CA HIS A 314 8.81 2.08 -2.42
C HIS A 314 8.27 0.63 -2.52
N SER A 315 8.10 0.12 -3.74
CA SER A 315 7.67 -1.25 -4.02
C SER A 315 8.14 -1.69 -5.40
N PHE A 316 7.98 -2.97 -5.73
CA PHE A 316 8.35 -3.54 -7.03
C PHE A 316 7.43 -4.73 -7.36
N PHE A 317 7.47 -5.19 -8.61
CA PHE A 317 6.59 -6.28 -9.05
C PHE A 317 7.27 -7.63 -8.98
N LEU A 318 6.48 -8.64 -8.62
CA LEU A 318 6.85 -10.05 -8.66
C LEU A 318 5.81 -10.81 -9.46
N THR A 319 6.28 -11.60 -10.43
CA THR A 319 5.50 -12.58 -11.17
C THR A 319 6.08 -13.99 -10.90
N GLU A 320 5.51 -15.01 -11.55
CA GLU A 320 6.02 -16.38 -11.45
C GLU A 320 7.50 -16.47 -11.86
N ARG A 321 7.90 -15.80 -12.96
CA ARG A 321 9.24 -15.94 -13.55
C ARG A 321 10.07 -14.67 -13.53
N HIS A 322 9.48 -13.51 -13.25
CA HIS A 322 10.16 -12.22 -13.32
C HIS A 322 10.02 -11.37 -12.05
N ILE A 323 11.03 -10.52 -11.86
CA ILE A 323 11.03 -9.40 -10.93
C ILE A 323 11.12 -8.14 -11.79
N ILE A 324 10.27 -7.15 -11.54
CA ILE A 324 10.26 -5.91 -12.33
C ILE A 324 10.49 -4.71 -11.42
N LEU A 325 11.60 -4.02 -11.66
CA LEU A 325 11.92 -2.77 -10.97
C LEU A 325 11.44 -1.59 -11.83
N CYS A 326 10.50 -0.80 -11.32
CA CYS A 326 10.06 0.44 -11.97
C CYS A 326 10.84 1.62 -11.37
N LEU A 327 11.83 2.12 -12.11
CA LEU A 327 12.64 3.30 -11.78
C LEU A 327 11.90 4.55 -12.26
N SER A 328 11.03 5.07 -11.39
CA SER A 328 10.24 6.29 -11.60
C SER A 328 11.10 7.56 -11.67
N VAL A 329 10.49 8.71 -11.98
CA VAL A 329 11.19 10.02 -11.98
C VAL A 329 11.33 10.55 -10.54
N ALA A 330 11.91 9.71 -9.67
CA ALA A 330 12.26 9.97 -8.27
C ALA A 330 13.75 9.70 -8.03
N GLN A 331 14.58 10.23 -8.92
CA GLN A 331 16.03 10.03 -8.91
C GLN A 331 16.69 10.90 -7.86
N VAL A 332 17.70 10.38 -7.19
CA VAL A 332 18.48 11.13 -6.21
C VAL A 332 19.44 12.08 -6.93
N GLY A 333 19.33 13.37 -6.62
CA GLY A 333 20.11 14.43 -7.23
C GLY A 333 21.62 14.26 -7.09
N TYR A 334 22.36 14.79 -8.07
CA TYR A 334 23.83 14.72 -8.13
C TYR A 334 24.37 13.29 -7.99
N LYS A 335 23.69 12.31 -8.60
CA LYS A 335 24.08 10.89 -8.56
C LYS A 335 24.24 10.36 -7.12
N GLY A 336 23.43 10.86 -6.19
CA GLY A 336 23.49 10.47 -4.78
C GLY A 336 24.10 11.50 -3.83
N ALA A 337 24.93 12.44 -4.32
CA ALA A 337 25.57 13.41 -3.43
C ALA A 337 24.56 14.32 -2.71
N ALA A 338 23.37 14.52 -3.30
CA ALA A 338 22.29 15.28 -2.65
C ALA A 338 21.90 14.72 -1.27
N MET A 339 21.97 13.40 -1.06
CA MET A 339 21.63 12.78 0.24
C MET A 339 22.50 13.29 1.38
N MET A 340 23.80 13.45 1.13
CA MET A 340 24.73 13.95 2.15
C MET A 340 24.52 15.44 2.42
N LEU A 341 24.14 16.20 1.39
CA LEU A 341 23.92 17.65 1.45
C LEU A 341 22.61 18.01 2.15
N ARG A 342 21.53 17.27 1.85
CA ARG A 342 20.16 17.61 2.28
C ARG A 342 19.71 16.84 3.51
N GLY A 343 20.19 15.61 3.69
CA GLY A 343 19.96 14.79 4.88
C GLY A 343 18.52 14.32 5.07
N ASN A 344 17.69 14.41 4.02
CA ASN A 344 16.41 13.72 3.93
C ASN A 344 16.15 13.27 2.48
N VAL A 345 15.27 12.29 2.29
CA VAL A 345 14.96 11.73 0.96
C VAL A 345 14.35 12.77 0.04
N VAL A 346 13.28 13.45 0.46
CA VAL A 346 12.47 14.32 -0.41
C VAL A 346 13.28 15.49 -0.98
N GLU A 347 14.06 16.21 -0.16
CA GLU A 347 14.92 17.30 -0.61
C GLU A 347 16.11 16.81 -1.45
N SER A 348 16.45 15.53 -1.36
CA SER A 348 17.54 14.93 -2.14
C SER A 348 17.11 14.51 -3.54
N LEU A 349 15.81 14.46 -3.83
CA LEU A 349 15.31 14.12 -5.17
C LEU A 349 15.61 15.25 -6.15
N ALA A 350 16.04 14.89 -7.37
CA ALA A 350 16.10 15.82 -8.48
C ALA A 350 14.71 16.39 -8.77
N PRO A 351 14.57 17.65 -9.22
CA PRO A 351 13.29 18.21 -9.65
C PRO A 351 12.57 17.26 -10.61
N PHE A 352 11.25 17.12 -10.45
CA PHE A 352 10.46 16.30 -11.37
C PHE A 352 10.47 16.97 -12.74
N ASP A 353 10.81 16.21 -13.77
CA ASP A 353 10.88 16.66 -15.15
C ASP A 353 10.03 15.72 -16.02
N PRO A 354 8.86 16.18 -16.51
CA PRO A 354 7.97 15.35 -17.30
C PRO A 354 8.54 14.94 -18.66
N SER A 355 9.65 15.55 -19.11
CA SER A 355 10.34 15.14 -20.34
C SER A 355 11.23 13.89 -20.16
N GLN A 356 11.49 13.48 -18.91
CA GLN A 356 12.21 12.25 -18.62
C GLN A 356 11.32 11.01 -18.80
N THR A 357 11.96 9.85 -18.86
CA THR A 357 11.27 8.56 -18.95
C THR A 357 11.42 7.76 -17.65
N THR A 358 10.36 7.06 -17.29
CA THR A 358 10.39 6.00 -16.27
C THR A 358 11.01 4.75 -16.90
N LYS A 359 11.96 4.12 -16.22
CA LYS A 359 12.67 2.92 -16.73
C LYS A 359 12.18 1.67 -16.00
N TRP A 360 11.93 0.61 -16.76
CA TRP A 360 11.41 -0.66 -16.27
C TRP A 360 12.44 -1.75 -16.49
N ILE A 361 12.97 -2.33 -15.42
CA ILE A 361 14.02 -3.36 -15.48
C ILE A 361 13.37 -4.71 -15.24
N PHE A 362 13.37 -5.57 -16.27
CA PHE A 362 12.83 -6.92 -16.19
C PHE A 362 13.95 -7.89 -15.88
N ILE A 363 13.78 -8.66 -14.81
CA ILE A 363 14.76 -9.60 -14.30
C ILE A 363 14.12 -10.98 -14.30
N ASP A 364 14.69 -11.94 -14.99
CA ASP A 364 14.27 -13.34 -14.88
C ASP A 364 14.83 -13.91 -13.57
N ARG A 365 13.96 -14.44 -12.72
CA ARG A 365 14.32 -15.03 -11.40
C ARG A 365 14.51 -16.54 -11.46
N THR A 366 14.27 -17.17 -12.60
CA THR A 366 14.42 -18.62 -12.76
C THR A 366 15.90 -19.00 -12.86
N ALA A 367 16.27 -20.13 -12.25
CA ALA A 367 17.65 -20.63 -12.24
C ALA A 367 18.25 -20.79 -13.66
N ALA A 368 17.41 -21.09 -14.65
CA ALA A 368 17.83 -21.33 -16.03
C ALA A 368 18.35 -20.07 -16.74
N ARG A 369 17.85 -18.88 -16.41
CA ARG A 369 18.17 -17.65 -17.15
C ARG A 369 18.84 -16.59 -16.29
N ARG A 370 18.31 -16.29 -15.09
CA ARG A 370 18.81 -15.35 -14.07
C ARG A 370 19.40 -14.01 -14.56
N GLY A 371 18.83 -12.91 -14.05
CA GLY A 371 19.39 -11.57 -14.21
C GLY A 371 18.55 -10.69 -15.14
N VAL A 372 19.07 -9.52 -15.50
CA VAL A 372 18.33 -8.57 -16.35
C VAL A 372 18.15 -9.16 -17.74
N VAL A 373 16.92 -9.14 -18.24
CA VAL A 373 16.53 -9.69 -19.56
C VAL A 373 15.95 -8.65 -20.51
N ALA A 374 15.43 -7.54 -19.98
CA ALA A 374 14.96 -6.41 -20.77
C ALA A 374 14.96 -5.12 -19.96
N ILE A 375 15.06 -3.99 -20.66
CA ILE A 375 14.68 -2.68 -20.14
C ILE A 375 13.65 -2.05 -21.07
N ARG A 376 12.63 -1.43 -20.51
CA ARG A 376 11.62 -0.64 -21.24
C ARG A 376 11.50 0.75 -20.64
N GLU A 377 10.93 1.67 -21.40
CA GLU A 377 10.71 3.04 -20.97
C GLU A 377 9.25 3.45 -21.20
N THR A 378 8.72 4.24 -20.27
CA THR A 378 7.40 4.86 -20.38
C THR A 378 7.49 6.36 -20.09
N LYS A 379 6.39 7.08 -20.28
CA LYS A 379 6.27 8.48 -19.84
C LYS A 379 6.65 8.63 -18.36
N ALA A 380 7.14 9.82 -18.01
CA ALA A 380 7.44 10.19 -16.63
C ALA A 380 6.26 9.88 -15.71
N THR A 381 6.53 9.18 -14.61
CA THR A 381 5.55 8.90 -13.57
C THR A 381 6.24 8.81 -12.21
N PHE A 382 5.47 8.91 -11.15
CA PHE A 382 5.84 8.62 -9.77
C PHE A 382 4.83 7.62 -9.19
N TYR A 383 5.27 6.75 -8.28
CA TYR A 383 4.40 5.79 -7.61
C TYR A 383 4.96 5.44 -6.24
N PHE A 384 4.06 5.00 -5.35
CA PHE A 384 4.43 4.29 -4.12
C PHE A 384 4.16 2.79 -4.25
N HIS A 385 2.95 2.42 -4.65
CA HIS A 385 2.46 1.05 -4.52
C HIS A 385 2.23 0.37 -5.87
N THR A 386 2.93 -0.73 -6.10
CA THR A 386 2.52 -1.77 -7.05
C THR A 386 1.31 -2.52 -6.50
N ILE A 387 0.41 -2.97 -7.37
CA ILE A 387 -0.78 -3.76 -7.04
C ILE A 387 -0.52 -5.24 -7.35
N ASN A 388 -0.30 -5.54 -8.63
CA ASN A 388 0.00 -6.90 -9.08
C ASN A 388 0.76 -6.90 -10.41
N ALA A 389 1.34 -8.04 -10.76
CA ALA A 389 1.83 -8.31 -12.11
C ALA A 389 1.65 -9.79 -12.48
N TRP A 390 1.52 -10.06 -13.77
CA TRP A 390 1.43 -11.42 -14.31
C TRP A 390 2.02 -11.49 -15.73
N GLU A 391 2.22 -12.72 -16.19
CA GLU A 391 2.84 -13.04 -17.47
C GLU A 391 1.87 -13.84 -18.34
N GLU A 392 1.88 -13.55 -19.63
CA GLU A 392 1.15 -14.30 -20.66
C GLU A 392 2.11 -14.66 -21.77
N SER A 393 2.08 -15.93 -22.22
CA SER A 393 2.87 -16.35 -23.36
C SER A 393 2.26 -15.81 -24.66
N ALA A 394 3.09 -15.50 -25.65
CA ALA A 394 2.63 -15.06 -26.97
C ALA A 394 1.73 -16.08 -27.71
N GLU A 395 1.77 -17.36 -27.32
CA GLU A 395 0.90 -18.41 -27.89
C GLU A 395 -0.51 -18.38 -27.28
N THR A 396 -0.62 -18.09 -25.98
CA THR A 396 -1.90 -17.95 -25.27
C THR A 396 -2.69 -16.69 -25.69
N SER A 397 -2.00 -15.57 -25.96
CA SER A 397 -2.66 -14.29 -26.30
C SER A 397 -3.35 -14.28 -27.68
N LEU A 398 -2.96 -15.17 -28.60
CA LEU A 398 -3.59 -15.33 -29.91
C LEU A 398 -4.94 -16.08 -29.86
N SER A 399 -5.24 -16.79 -28.77
CA SER A 399 -6.47 -17.59 -28.62
C SER A 399 -7.65 -16.82 -27.99
N ALA A 400 -7.38 -15.72 -27.28
CA ALA A 400 -8.41 -14.91 -26.60
C ALA A 400 -9.09 -13.88 -27.53
N GLY A 401 -8.64 -13.76 -28.77
CA GLY A 401 -9.09 -12.75 -29.73
C GLY A 401 -9.79 -13.31 -30.95
N GLN A 402 -10.77 -14.21 -30.80
CA GLN A 402 -11.79 -14.44 -31.83
C GLN A 402 -12.94 -15.32 -31.32
N GLU A 403 -14.02 -14.68 -30.86
CA GLU A 403 -15.40 -15.12 -31.12
C GLU A 403 -16.35 -13.93 -30.89
N GLU A 404 -16.19 -12.86 -31.69
CA GLU A 404 -17.26 -11.87 -31.84
C GLU A 404 -18.29 -12.40 -32.84
N HIS A 405 -19.44 -12.80 -32.30
CA HIS A 405 -20.64 -13.10 -33.07
C HIS A 405 -21.22 -11.77 -33.62
N VAL A 406 -20.98 -11.49 -34.90
CA VAL A 406 -21.52 -10.29 -35.58
C VAL A 406 -22.97 -10.55 -36.01
N PRO A 407 -23.97 -9.78 -35.54
CA PRO A 407 -25.34 -9.90 -36.04
C PRO A 407 -25.52 -9.08 -37.34
N GLY A 408 -25.97 -9.78 -38.38
CA GLY A 408 -26.76 -9.33 -39.55
C GLY A 408 -26.54 -7.92 -40.12
N GLN A 409 -25.88 -7.83 -41.28
CA GLN A 409 -26.03 -6.69 -42.20
C GLN A 409 -27.32 -6.82 -43.05
N PRO A 410 -27.99 -5.70 -43.39
CA PRO A 410 -28.80 -5.61 -44.59
C PRO A 410 -27.97 -5.03 -45.76
N GLU A 411 -28.20 -5.60 -46.94
CA GLU A 411 -27.53 -5.29 -48.21
C GLU A 411 -27.88 -3.91 -48.81
N GLY A 412 -26.93 -3.36 -49.59
CA GLY A 412 -27.14 -2.30 -50.60
C GLY A 412 -26.31 -1.05 -50.33
N SER A 413 -25.25 -0.74 -51.08
CA SER A 413 -25.28 -0.31 -52.48
C SER A 413 -23.86 0.06 -52.97
N PRO A 414 -23.58 0.09 -54.29
CA PRO A 414 -22.21 0.10 -54.80
C PRO A 414 -21.71 1.49 -55.19
N GLN A 415 -20.49 1.88 -54.79
CA GLN A 415 -19.77 2.99 -55.42
C GLN A 415 -18.28 2.73 -55.65
N LYS A 416 -17.99 2.48 -56.93
CA LYS A 416 -16.93 3.02 -57.81
C LYS A 416 -15.48 3.06 -57.32
N GLU A 417 -14.69 2.18 -57.94
CA GLU A 417 -13.26 2.31 -58.21
C GLU A 417 -12.90 3.64 -58.89
N HIS A 418 -11.82 4.28 -58.44
CA HIS A 418 -10.91 5.10 -59.26
C HIS A 418 -9.48 4.75 -58.88
N GLY A 419 -8.66 4.44 -59.90
CA GLY A 419 -7.32 3.87 -59.76
C GLY A 419 -6.17 4.88 -59.88
N ALA A 420 -4.97 4.28 -59.81
CA ALA A 420 -3.60 4.79 -59.95
C ALA A 420 -3.01 5.44 -58.68
N SER A 421 -1.79 5.11 -58.22
CA SER A 421 -0.62 4.59 -58.92
C SER A 421 0.25 3.67 -58.04
N LYS A 422 0.82 2.64 -58.66
CA LYS A 422 1.96 1.89 -58.13
C LYS A 422 3.23 2.66 -58.49
N LEU A 423 3.99 3.07 -57.48
CA LEU A 423 5.43 3.34 -57.61
C LEU A 423 6.17 2.32 -56.75
N ALA A 424 7.10 1.63 -57.39
CA ALA A 424 7.86 0.53 -56.88
C ALA A 424 9.01 0.98 -55.97
N GLY A 425 9.34 0.13 -54.99
CA GLY A 425 10.71 -0.24 -54.68
C GLY A 425 11.51 0.73 -53.81
N GLY A 426 11.34 0.62 -52.50
CA GLY A 426 12.29 1.08 -51.51
C GLY A 426 12.12 0.27 -50.24
N THR A 427 13.03 -0.67 -50.00
CA THR A 427 13.00 -1.68 -48.94
C THR A 427 12.98 -1.04 -47.55
N GLN A 428 11.80 -0.76 -47.02
CA GLN A 428 11.58 -0.63 -45.59
C GLN A 428 10.95 -1.93 -45.12
N MET A 429 11.76 -2.96 -44.85
CA MET A 429 11.34 -3.98 -43.89
C MET A 429 11.09 -3.23 -42.59
N THR A 430 9.81 -3.07 -42.23
CA THR A 430 9.45 -2.62 -40.90
C THR A 430 9.96 -3.66 -39.90
N ILE A 431 10.57 -3.18 -38.81
CA ILE A 431 11.13 -4.01 -37.73
C ILE A 431 10.05 -4.94 -37.13
N ASP A 432 8.76 -4.61 -37.32
CA ASP A 432 7.60 -5.43 -36.96
C ASP A 432 7.63 -6.84 -37.58
N ALA A 433 8.20 -7.01 -38.77
CA ALA A 433 8.36 -8.35 -39.38
C ALA A 433 9.49 -9.17 -38.74
N ALA A 434 10.47 -8.53 -38.09
CA ALA A 434 11.63 -9.20 -37.50
C ALA A 434 11.43 -9.63 -36.03
N ILE A 435 10.43 -9.08 -35.33
CA ILE A 435 10.08 -9.43 -33.94
C ILE A 435 9.05 -10.57 -33.90
N LYS A 436 8.23 -10.75 -34.95
CA LYS A 436 7.15 -11.75 -35.01
C LYS A 436 7.62 -13.21 -34.87
N ASP A 437 8.87 -13.49 -35.17
CA ASP A 437 9.41 -14.87 -35.22
C ASP A 437 10.20 -15.28 -33.95
N LYS A 438 10.23 -14.46 -32.89
CA LYS A 438 10.92 -14.82 -31.63
C LYS A 438 9.93 -14.91 -30.47
N PRO A 439 10.03 -15.97 -29.62
CA PRO A 439 9.14 -16.13 -28.49
C PRO A 439 9.35 -14.97 -27.51
N HIS A 440 8.24 -14.39 -27.04
CA HIS A 440 8.22 -13.28 -26.11
C HIS A 440 7.17 -13.52 -25.02
N TRP A 441 7.40 -12.91 -23.86
CA TRP A 441 6.40 -12.78 -22.80
C TRP A 441 5.70 -11.43 -22.94
N GLN A 442 4.39 -11.43 -22.74
CA GLN A 442 3.64 -10.23 -22.42
C GLN A 442 3.55 -10.15 -20.90
N ILE A 443 4.05 -9.06 -20.31
CA ILE A 443 3.99 -8.83 -18.87
C ILE A 443 3.09 -7.64 -18.61
N THR A 444 2.10 -7.85 -17.74
CA THR A 444 1.18 -6.81 -17.30
C THR A 444 1.49 -6.43 -15.85
N CYS A 445 1.50 -5.14 -15.56
CA CYS A 445 1.82 -4.56 -14.27
C CYS A 445 0.76 -3.51 -13.89
N ASP A 446 0.07 -3.71 -12.77
CA ASP A 446 -0.90 -2.77 -12.20
C ASP A 446 -0.27 -2.01 -11.01
N MET A 447 -0.35 -0.69 -10.98
CA MET A 447 0.13 0.14 -9.86
C MET A 447 -0.77 1.33 -9.57
N VAL A 448 -0.57 1.96 -8.41
CA VAL A 448 -1.09 3.29 -8.12
C VAL A 448 -0.03 4.33 -8.52
N ASP A 449 -0.31 5.08 -9.58
CA ASP A 449 0.60 6.06 -10.17
C ASP A 449 0.12 7.51 -10.04
N TYR A 450 1.07 8.43 -10.16
CA TYR A 450 0.92 9.87 -10.18
C TYR A 450 1.64 10.45 -11.38
N ASP A 451 1.08 11.53 -11.94
CA ASP A 451 1.71 12.26 -13.04
C ASP A 451 2.80 13.24 -12.54
N SER A 452 2.93 13.43 -11.22
CA SER A 452 3.95 14.28 -10.58
C SER A 452 4.31 13.77 -9.17
N ARG A 453 5.25 14.43 -8.49
CA ARG A 453 5.65 14.16 -7.09
C ARG A 453 4.94 15.04 -6.06
N ASP A 454 3.93 15.81 -6.46
CA ASP A 454 3.28 16.79 -5.57
C ASP A 454 2.62 16.15 -4.34
N ILE A 455 2.19 14.89 -4.44
CA ILE A 455 1.65 14.15 -3.30
C ILE A 455 2.62 14.11 -2.10
N LEU A 456 3.95 14.07 -2.32
CA LEU A 456 4.94 14.16 -1.22
C LEU A 456 4.80 15.45 -0.42
N ASN A 457 4.36 16.55 -1.04
CA ASN A 457 4.11 17.81 -0.35
C ASN A 457 2.74 17.80 0.37
N GLY A 458 1.78 17.03 -0.13
CA GLY A 458 0.47 16.83 0.50
C GLY A 458 0.56 16.12 1.86
N LEU A 459 1.62 15.34 2.08
CA LEU A 459 1.81 14.51 3.27
C LEU A 459 2.60 15.18 4.42
N TYR A 460 2.86 16.49 4.33
CA TYR A 460 3.34 17.28 5.47
C TYR A 460 2.22 17.46 6.50
N TYR A 461 2.54 17.37 7.79
CA TYR A 461 1.57 17.53 8.88
C TYR A 461 0.81 18.86 8.81
N ASP A 462 1.46 19.93 8.34
CA ASP A 462 0.80 21.23 8.18
C ASP A 462 -0.34 21.17 7.15
N VAL A 463 -0.15 20.44 6.04
CA VAL A 463 -1.16 20.26 5.00
C VAL A 463 -2.27 19.32 5.48
N ILE A 464 -1.88 18.17 6.05
CA ILE A 464 -2.82 17.16 6.55
C ILE A 464 -3.75 17.73 7.64
N LEU A 465 -3.19 18.50 8.57
CA LEU A 465 -3.93 19.11 9.69
C LEU A 465 -4.50 20.49 9.35
N ASN A 466 -4.40 20.93 8.09
CA ASN A 466 -4.79 22.25 7.62
C ASN A 466 -4.27 23.42 8.49
N ARG A 467 -3.09 23.28 9.08
CA ARG A 467 -2.52 24.31 9.97
C ARG A 467 -2.31 25.60 9.18
N ASP A 468 -2.82 26.70 9.74
CA ASP A 468 -2.73 28.04 9.15
C ASP A 468 -3.26 28.09 7.69
N GLY A 469 -4.22 27.22 7.33
CA GLY A 469 -4.79 27.14 5.98
C GLY A 469 -3.89 26.45 4.93
N ALA A 470 -2.83 25.75 5.35
CA ALA A 470 -1.92 25.07 4.42
C ALA A 470 -2.59 23.94 3.62
N GLY A 471 -3.55 23.24 4.22
CA GLY A 471 -4.37 22.21 3.55
C GLY A 471 -5.26 22.83 2.47
N ASP A 472 -5.94 23.93 2.80
CA ASP A 472 -6.74 24.71 1.87
C ASP A 472 -5.89 25.23 0.71
N ALA A 473 -4.72 25.82 0.99
CA ALA A 473 -3.82 26.33 -0.04
C ALA A 473 -3.32 25.23 -0.98
N PHE A 474 -3.08 24.02 -0.46
CA PHE A 474 -2.60 22.88 -1.26
C PHE A 474 -3.73 22.28 -2.11
N TRP A 475 -4.86 21.91 -1.49
CA TRP A 475 -5.91 21.14 -2.15
C TRP A 475 -6.90 21.99 -2.95
N ARG A 476 -6.92 23.32 -2.78
CA ARG A 476 -7.71 24.23 -3.63
C ARG A 476 -6.96 24.70 -4.86
N ASP A 477 -5.65 24.49 -4.93
CA ASP A 477 -4.87 24.69 -6.14
C ASP A 477 -5.21 23.58 -7.16
N PRO A 478 -5.76 23.90 -8.35
CA PRO A 478 -6.23 22.88 -9.28
C PRO A 478 -5.13 21.95 -9.81
N GLU A 479 -3.92 22.49 -10.02
CA GLU A 479 -2.79 21.73 -10.57
C GLU A 479 -2.23 20.76 -9.53
N ARG A 480 -1.91 21.27 -8.32
CA ARG A 480 -1.42 20.44 -7.21
C ARG A 480 -2.41 19.36 -6.83
N ARG A 481 -3.71 19.71 -6.79
CA ARG A 481 -4.76 18.74 -6.52
C ARG A 481 -4.79 17.65 -7.58
N SER A 482 -4.82 18.01 -8.86
CA SER A 482 -4.84 17.00 -9.95
C SER A 482 -3.62 16.09 -9.89
N ASN A 483 -2.44 16.67 -9.64
CA ASN A 483 -1.17 15.94 -9.55
C ASN A 483 -1.05 15.04 -8.32
N SER A 484 -1.83 15.30 -7.27
CA SER A 484 -1.76 14.57 -5.99
C SER A 484 -2.88 13.54 -5.82
N LEU A 485 -3.77 13.40 -6.79
CA LEU A 485 -4.82 12.39 -6.77
C LEU A 485 -4.29 11.08 -7.38
N PRO A 486 -4.39 9.95 -6.67
CA PRO A 486 -3.91 8.67 -7.18
C PRO A 486 -4.76 8.20 -8.37
N SER A 487 -4.09 7.51 -9.31
CA SER A 487 -4.75 6.68 -10.32
C SER A 487 -4.21 5.27 -10.33
N LEU A 488 -5.08 4.29 -10.55
CA LEU A 488 -4.65 2.95 -10.89
C LEU A 488 -4.26 2.91 -12.37
N GLY A 489 -3.02 2.57 -12.67
CA GLY A 489 -2.50 2.39 -14.03
C GLY A 489 -2.17 0.93 -14.34
N ARG A 490 -2.61 0.44 -15.51
CA ARG A 490 -2.18 -0.87 -16.07
C ARG A 490 -1.17 -0.65 -17.17
N TYR A 491 -0.03 -1.31 -17.05
CA TYR A 491 1.07 -1.24 -18.00
C TYR A 491 1.32 -2.61 -18.62
N VAL A 492 1.52 -2.68 -19.92
CA VAL A 492 1.80 -3.94 -20.63
C VAL A 492 3.09 -3.82 -21.40
N PHE A 493 3.93 -4.86 -21.34
CA PHE A 493 5.25 -4.90 -21.97
C PHE A 493 5.50 -6.20 -22.70
N SER A 494 6.17 -6.14 -23.84
CA SER A 494 6.70 -7.31 -24.53
C SER A 494 8.19 -7.48 -24.21
N ILE A 495 8.58 -8.63 -23.67
CA ILE A 495 9.98 -8.94 -23.35
C ILE A 495 10.44 -10.26 -24.00
N PRO A 496 11.74 -10.44 -24.30
CA PRO A 496 12.21 -11.67 -24.94
C PRO A 496 12.01 -12.88 -24.01
N ALA A 497 11.44 -13.98 -24.50
CA ALA A 497 11.25 -15.21 -23.72
C ALA A 497 12.50 -16.10 -23.66
N SER A 498 13.53 -15.80 -24.45
CA SER A 498 14.78 -16.56 -24.53
C SER A 498 16.01 -15.66 -24.65
N GLY A 499 17.19 -16.26 -24.50
CA GLY A 499 18.49 -15.57 -24.43
C GLY A 499 19.03 -15.47 -23.00
N PRO A 500 20.33 -15.26 -22.81
CA PRO A 500 20.93 -15.27 -21.48
C PRO A 500 20.53 -14.03 -20.66
N GLY A 501 20.36 -14.19 -19.35
CA GLY A 501 20.29 -13.08 -18.40
C GLY A 501 21.69 -12.62 -17.96
N THR A 502 21.78 -11.43 -17.38
CA THR A 502 23.07 -10.81 -17.02
C THR A 502 23.90 -11.54 -15.96
N ASN A 503 23.31 -12.47 -15.21
CA ASN A 503 23.98 -13.18 -14.14
C ASN A 503 24.51 -14.57 -14.56
N GLN A 504 24.41 -14.92 -15.84
CA GLN A 504 24.98 -16.16 -16.38
C GLN A 504 26.51 -16.09 -16.51
N PRO A 505 27.25 -17.19 -16.24
CA PRO A 505 28.70 -17.24 -16.41
C PRO A 505 29.14 -16.80 -17.82
N GLY A 506 30.05 -15.83 -17.90
CA GLY A 506 30.59 -15.32 -19.17
C GLY A 506 29.81 -14.17 -19.82
N VAL A 507 28.66 -13.78 -19.26
CA VAL A 507 27.88 -12.61 -19.74
C VAL A 507 28.41 -11.33 -19.10
N LYS A 508 28.99 -10.44 -19.91
CA LYS A 508 29.43 -9.11 -19.44
C LYS A 508 28.32 -8.11 -19.67
N ILE A 509 27.84 -7.45 -18.63
CA ILE A 509 26.90 -6.33 -18.78
C ILE A 509 27.57 -5.20 -19.58
N THR A 510 27.27 -5.11 -20.87
CA THR A 510 27.67 -3.96 -21.70
C THR A 510 26.48 -3.05 -21.91
N SER A 511 26.74 -1.74 -22.00
CA SER A 511 25.70 -0.74 -22.34
C SER A 511 24.95 -1.08 -23.64
N ARG A 512 25.62 -1.81 -24.53
CA ARG A 512 25.13 -2.25 -25.85
C ARG A 512 24.23 -3.49 -25.77
N GLU A 513 24.41 -4.33 -24.75
CA GLU A 513 23.57 -5.51 -24.50
C GLU A 513 22.30 -5.16 -23.73
N ILE A 514 22.37 -4.16 -22.83
CA ILE A 514 21.19 -3.68 -22.10
C ILE A 514 20.31 -2.78 -22.99
N TRP A 515 20.93 -1.99 -23.90
CA TRP A 515 20.24 -1.14 -24.88
C TRP A 515 20.73 -1.45 -26.31
N PRO A 516 20.12 -2.43 -27.00
CA PRO A 516 20.51 -2.79 -28.37
C PRO A 516 20.38 -1.62 -29.36
N ASP A 517 19.35 -0.77 -29.19
CA ASP A 517 18.97 0.27 -30.15
C ASP A 517 19.51 1.68 -29.84
N PHE A 518 19.94 1.94 -28.59
CA PHE A 518 20.37 3.28 -28.18
C PHE A 518 21.77 3.65 -28.68
N VAL A 519 22.61 2.65 -28.96
CA VAL A 519 24.01 2.88 -29.36
C VAL A 519 24.13 3.51 -30.76
N LYS A 520 23.04 3.61 -31.53
CA LYS A 520 23.08 4.28 -32.85
C LYS A 520 22.92 5.81 -32.82
N ASN A 521 22.43 6.42 -31.74
CA ASN A 521 22.04 7.85 -31.77
C ASN A 521 22.78 8.80 -30.81
N HIS A 522 23.82 8.36 -30.08
CA HIS A 522 24.58 9.26 -29.19
C HIS A 522 25.97 9.68 -29.69
N LEU A 523 26.12 9.84 -31.00
CA LEU A 523 27.14 10.71 -31.60
C LEU A 523 26.43 11.86 -32.34
N GLY A 524 25.79 12.77 -31.62
CA GLY A 524 25.14 13.93 -32.22
C GLY A 524 24.33 14.74 -31.21
N LEU A 525 24.93 15.78 -30.67
CA LEU A 525 24.22 16.89 -30.04
C LEU A 525 23.32 17.55 -31.10
N ALA A 526 22.00 17.37 -30.98
CA ALA A 526 21.01 18.35 -31.46
C ALA A 526 19.69 18.16 -30.71
N SER A 527 19.37 19.16 -29.89
CA SER A 527 18.02 19.44 -29.42
C SER A 527 17.17 19.86 -30.62
N THR A 528 16.11 19.12 -30.93
CA THR A 528 14.95 19.62 -31.68
C THR A 528 13.68 18.89 -31.25
N ALA A 529 12.79 19.64 -30.61
CA ALA A 529 11.31 19.59 -30.58
C ALA A 529 10.56 18.25 -30.36
N PRO A 530 9.43 18.28 -29.62
CA PRO A 530 8.73 17.09 -29.16
C PRO A 530 8.04 16.40 -30.33
N THR A 531 8.52 15.22 -30.69
CA THR A 531 7.69 14.27 -31.43
C THR A 531 6.67 13.71 -30.46
N GLN A 532 5.39 13.83 -30.80
CA GLN A 532 4.30 13.16 -30.09
C GLN A 532 4.67 11.68 -29.93
N ALA A 533 5.04 11.29 -28.72
CA ALA A 533 5.09 9.89 -28.34
C ALA A 533 3.64 9.40 -28.41
N ALA A 534 3.29 8.77 -29.53
CA ALA A 534 2.06 8.01 -29.64
C ALA A 534 1.97 7.10 -28.42
N ASP A 535 0.80 7.05 -27.78
CA ASP A 535 0.49 6.21 -26.61
C ASP A 535 0.55 4.69 -26.91
N GLY A 536 1.08 4.30 -28.06
CA GLY A 536 1.47 2.94 -28.41
C GLY A 536 2.70 2.96 -29.30
N GLY A 537 3.88 2.84 -28.69
CA GLY A 537 5.11 2.40 -29.37
C GLY A 537 5.33 0.92 -29.09
N ALA A 538 5.72 0.15 -30.10
CA ALA A 538 5.67 -1.32 -30.24
C ALA A 538 6.41 -2.20 -29.18
N ALA A 539 6.72 -1.71 -27.97
CA ALA A 539 7.42 -2.45 -26.92
C ALA A 539 6.83 -2.33 -25.49
N GLY A 540 5.75 -1.56 -25.30
CA GLY A 540 4.97 -1.52 -24.06
C GLY A 540 4.59 -0.11 -23.55
N GLY A 541 3.55 0.00 -22.71
CA GLY A 541 3.02 1.28 -22.22
C GLY A 541 1.79 1.14 -21.31
N ARG A 542 1.26 2.27 -20.80
CA ARG A 542 0.03 2.31 -19.99
C ARG A 542 -1.19 2.13 -20.88
N ILE A 543 -1.98 1.09 -20.64
CA ILE A 543 -3.18 0.74 -21.41
C ILE A 543 -4.50 1.02 -20.69
N LEU A 544 -4.47 1.16 -19.36
CA LEU A 544 -5.64 1.50 -18.54
C LEU A 544 -5.25 2.57 -17.52
N ARG A 545 -6.17 3.49 -17.25
CA ARG A 545 -6.07 4.45 -16.17
C ARG A 545 -7.42 4.63 -15.50
N ILE A 546 -7.50 4.32 -14.21
CA ILE A 546 -8.69 4.49 -13.37
C ILE A 546 -8.39 5.58 -12.35
N PRO A 547 -8.93 6.80 -12.49
CA PRO A 547 -8.66 7.89 -11.57
C PRO A 547 -9.48 7.77 -10.28
N SER A 548 -9.00 8.43 -9.22
CA SER A 548 -9.80 8.77 -8.03
C SER A 548 -11.17 9.38 -8.43
N PRO A 549 -12.27 9.08 -7.71
CA PRO A 549 -12.34 8.28 -6.49
C PRO A 549 -12.43 6.76 -6.73
N ARG A 550 -12.50 6.30 -8.00
CA ARG A 550 -12.78 4.89 -8.35
C ARG A 550 -11.61 3.93 -8.07
N ALA A 551 -10.44 4.48 -7.77
CA ALA A 551 -9.29 3.80 -7.23
C ALA A 551 -8.62 4.72 -6.20
N GLY A 552 -7.73 4.16 -5.38
CA GLY A 552 -7.10 4.85 -4.26
C GLY A 552 -5.70 4.35 -3.95
N GLU A 553 -5.22 4.69 -2.74
CA GLU A 553 -3.91 4.31 -2.22
C GLU A 553 -3.98 3.10 -1.28
N LEU A 554 -2.81 2.57 -0.89
CA LEU A 554 -2.68 1.33 -0.11
C LEU A 554 -3.53 0.18 -0.71
N PRO A 555 -3.28 -0.17 -1.98
CA PRO A 555 -4.08 -1.15 -2.68
C PRO A 555 -3.80 -2.57 -2.17
N ILE A 556 -4.85 -3.37 -2.11
CA ILE A 556 -4.80 -4.79 -1.80
C ILE A 556 -5.67 -5.58 -2.78
N ILE A 557 -5.32 -6.85 -2.94
CA ILE A 557 -6.05 -7.84 -3.76
C ILE A 557 -6.30 -9.08 -2.92
N ASN A 558 -7.06 -10.04 -3.46
CA ASN A 558 -7.11 -11.37 -2.86
C ASN A 558 -5.70 -12.00 -2.87
N PRO A 559 -5.16 -12.43 -1.70
CA PRO A 559 -3.83 -13.05 -1.64
C PRO A 559 -3.79 -14.46 -2.26
N ASP A 560 -4.95 -15.12 -2.39
CA ASP A 560 -5.06 -16.44 -3.02
C ASP A 560 -5.02 -16.27 -4.54
N ARG A 561 -3.80 -16.38 -5.09
CA ARG A 561 -3.51 -16.22 -6.53
C ARG A 561 -3.61 -17.52 -7.34
N ASP A 562 -3.96 -18.63 -6.70
CA ASP A 562 -4.03 -19.96 -7.32
C ASP A 562 -5.36 -20.16 -8.08
N ARG A 563 -5.64 -19.26 -9.02
CA ARG A 563 -6.77 -19.39 -9.94
C ARG A 563 -6.25 -19.84 -11.29
N PRO A 564 -6.38 -21.14 -11.65
CA PRO A 564 -5.83 -21.66 -12.91
C PRO A 564 -6.46 -21.02 -14.16
N GLU A 565 -7.65 -20.42 -14.03
CA GLU A 565 -8.38 -19.82 -15.15
C GLU A 565 -8.08 -18.34 -15.37
N ARG A 566 -7.39 -17.65 -14.44
CA ARG A 566 -7.27 -16.19 -14.48
C ARG A 566 -6.02 -15.66 -13.78
N HIS A 567 -5.16 -15.00 -14.55
CA HIS A 567 -3.88 -14.47 -14.08
C HIS A 567 -3.95 -13.02 -13.56
N HIS A 568 -5.05 -12.30 -13.80
CA HIS A 568 -5.25 -10.91 -13.35
C HIS A 568 -6.32 -10.79 -12.26
N PRO A 569 -6.14 -9.87 -11.29
CA PRO A 569 -7.14 -9.63 -10.26
C PRO A 569 -8.38 -8.99 -10.91
N LEU A 570 -9.56 -9.54 -10.60
CA LEU A 570 -10.84 -8.92 -10.93
C LEU A 570 -11.13 -7.74 -10.00
N TYR A 571 -10.70 -7.82 -8.73
CA TYR A 571 -11.00 -6.81 -7.73
C TYR A 571 -9.76 -6.24 -7.05
N VAL A 572 -9.74 -4.92 -6.90
CA VAL A 572 -8.76 -4.19 -6.10
C VAL A 572 -9.48 -3.40 -5.02
N TRP A 573 -9.07 -3.54 -3.77
CA TRP A 573 -9.56 -2.70 -2.68
C TRP A 573 -8.48 -1.68 -2.30
N SER A 574 -8.87 -0.45 -1.99
CA SER A 574 -7.92 0.61 -1.63
C SER A 574 -8.57 1.68 -0.75
N GLN A 575 -7.73 2.50 -0.11
CA GLN A 575 -8.17 3.74 0.53
C GLN A 575 -8.49 4.79 -0.53
N GLY A 576 -9.77 5.10 -0.69
CA GLY A 576 -10.24 6.10 -1.64
C GLY A 576 -10.24 7.52 -1.05
N THR A 577 -10.26 8.50 -1.95
CA THR A 577 -10.59 9.89 -1.63
C THR A 577 -11.68 10.38 -2.57
N ARG A 578 -12.79 10.84 -1.99
CA ARG A 578 -13.87 11.56 -2.66
C ARG A 578 -13.60 13.07 -2.68
N GLY A 579 -12.47 13.50 -2.11
CA GLY A 579 -12.07 14.90 -1.94
C GLY A 579 -12.72 15.58 -0.74
N LEU A 580 -13.15 14.81 0.26
CA LEU A 580 -13.75 15.31 1.51
C LEU A 580 -12.72 15.49 2.64
N ASN A 581 -11.57 14.82 2.53
CA ASN A 581 -10.47 14.87 3.49
C ASN A 581 -9.17 15.35 2.79
N THR A 582 -8.20 15.84 3.57
CA THR A 582 -6.81 16.12 3.19
C THR A 582 -5.90 14.88 3.10
N LEU A 583 -6.39 13.71 3.51
CA LEU A 583 -5.72 12.41 3.38
C LEU A 583 -6.56 11.42 2.55
N THR A 584 -7.45 10.67 3.21
CA THR A 584 -8.34 9.65 2.61
C THR A 584 -9.68 9.69 3.32
N ASP A 585 -10.78 9.34 2.65
CA ASP A 585 -12.12 9.51 3.22
C ASP A 585 -13.05 8.31 3.05
N THR A 586 -12.61 7.24 2.39
CA THR A 586 -13.44 6.04 2.18
C THR A 586 -12.59 4.82 1.84
N LEU A 587 -13.21 3.65 1.77
CA LEU A 587 -12.66 2.46 1.13
C LEU A 587 -13.40 2.24 -0.20
N VAL A 588 -12.66 1.88 -1.24
CA VAL A 588 -13.20 1.61 -2.56
C VAL A 588 -12.79 0.21 -3.02
N LYS A 589 -13.75 -0.52 -3.59
CA LYS A 589 -13.55 -1.74 -4.37
C LYS A 589 -13.68 -1.39 -5.84
N THR A 590 -12.66 -1.70 -6.63
CA THR A 590 -12.61 -1.46 -8.08
C THR A 590 -12.76 -2.79 -8.81
N ASP A 591 -13.72 -2.88 -9.73
CA ASP A 591 -13.90 -3.96 -10.69
C ASP A 591 -13.07 -3.66 -11.94
N MET A 592 -11.99 -4.41 -12.11
CA MET A 592 -11.00 -4.21 -13.14
C MET A 592 -11.52 -4.52 -14.56
N ASP A 593 -12.46 -5.45 -14.71
CA ASP A 593 -13.00 -5.82 -16.02
C ASP A 593 -14.02 -4.80 -16.49
N SER A 594 -14.89 -4.36 -15.60
CA SER A 594 -15.83 -3.28 -15.91
C SER A 594 -15.06 -2.02 -16.35
N GLU A 595 -14.04 -1.64 -15.59
CA GLU A 595 -13.20 -0.47 -15.90
C GLU A 595 -12.42 -0.64 -17.20
N ALA A 596 -11.84 -1.82 -17.46
CA ALA A 596 -11.19 -2.12 -18.73
C ALA A 596 -12.16 -2.08 -19.91
N ALA A 597 -13.42 -2.44 -19.71
CA ALA A 597 -14.49 -2.35 -20.70
C ALA A 597 -15.12 -0.94 -20.80
N GLY A 598 -14.57 0.07 -20.12
CA GLY A 598 -15.06 1.45 -20.15
C GLY A 598 -16.34 1.68 -19.36
N ARG A 599 -16.75 0.74 -18.50
CA ARG A 599 -17.90 0.87 -17.60
C ARG A 599 -17.40 1.21 -16.20
N PRO A 600 -17.90 2.29 -15.56
CA PRO A 600 -17.54 2.58 -14.17
C PRO A 600 -17.86 1.40 -13.25
N GLY A 601 -16.82 0.78 -12.72
CA GLY A 601 -16.87 -0.43 -11.92
C GLY A 601 -16.25 -0.16 -10.57
N ALA A 602 -16.95 0.55 -9.68
CA ALA A 602 -16.49 0.71 -8.31
C ALA A 602 -17.64 0.71 -7.30
N ALA A 603 -17.36 0.18 -6.11
CA ALA A 603 -18.24 0.20 -4.96
C ALA A 603 -17.52 0.87 -3.78
N PHE A 604 -18.21 1.74 -3.06
CA PHE A 604 -17.65 2.48 -1.95
C PHE A 604 -18.24 1.98 -0.64
N TRP A 605 -17.40 1.94 0.40
CA TRP A 605 -17.93 1.86 1.76
C TRP A 605 -18.54 3.22 2.13
N GLU A 606 -19.83 3.24 2.41
CA GLU A 606 -20.56 4.42 2.91
C GLU A 606 -20.26 4.68 4.40
N ASN A 607 -19.01 5.00 4.70
CA ASN A 607 -18.58 5.35 6.04
C ASN A 607 -19.26 6.64 6.55
N PRO A 608 -19.43 6.79 7.87
CA PRO A 608 -19.90 8.04 8.44
C PRO A 608 -18.96 9.21 8.11
N HIS A 609 -19.51 10.41 8.03
CA HIS A 609 -18.74 11.61 7.79
C HIS A 609 -17.70 11.85 8.89
N GLY A 610 -16.48 12.26 8.53
CA GLY A 610 -15.39 12.50 9.48
C GLY A 610 -14.65 11.24 9.92
N HIS A 611 -14.93 10.08 9.31
CA HIS A 611 -14.33 8.80 9.69
C HIS A 611 -13.26 8.37 8.69
N THR A 612 -11.99 8.44 9.07
CA THR A 612 -10.85 8.12 8.18
C THR A 612 -10.46 6.63 8.30
N PRO A 613 -10.69 5.79 7.27
CA PRO A 613 -10.23 4.40 7.30
C PRO A 613 -8.73 4.29 7.06
N GLY A 614 -8.09 3.29 7.65
CA GLY A 614 -6.75 2.79 7.33
C GLY A 614 -6.75 1.82 6.14
N GLU A 615 -5.59 1.26 5.78
CA GLU A 615 -5.50 0.16 4.80
C GLU A 615 -6.49 -0.96 5.14
N ALA A 616 -7.20 -1.45 4.11
CA ALA A 616 -8.04 -2.63 4.23
C ALA A 616 -7.18 -3.88 4.08
N ILE A 617 -7.41 -4.89 4.92
CA ILE A 617 -6.82 -6.22 4.78
C ILE A 617 -7.91 -7.20 4.39
N PHE A 618 -7.77 -7.82 3.22
CA PHE A 618 -8.70 -8.83 2.72
C PHE A 618 -8.37 -10.19 3.31
N LEU A 619 -9.39 -10.86 3.84
CA LEU A 619 -9.33 -12.23 4.33
C LEU A 619 -10.29 -13.08 3.51
N PRO A 620 -9.77 -14.03 2.69
CA PRO A 620 -10.63 -14.95 1.95
C PRO A 620 -11.43 -15.82 2.92
N ARG A 621 -12.70 -16.07 2.60
CA ARG A 621 -13.53 -17.01 3.34
C ARG A 621 -12.97 -18.43 3.15
N PRO A 622 -12.63 -19.16 4.23
CA PRO A 622 -12.21 -20.56 4.08
C PRO A 622 -13.34 -21.42 3.48
N ARG A 623 -12.97 -22.40 2.66
CA ARG A 623 -13.93 -23.36 2.08
C ARG A 623 -14.74 -24.03 3.20
N GLY A 624 -16.06 -24.07 3.04
CA GLY A 624 -16.98 -24.63 4.04
C GLY A 624 -17.27 -23.73 5.26
N ALA A 625 -16.61 -22.58 5.39
CA ALA A 625 -16.97 -21.61 6.43
C ALA A 625 -18.28 -20.90 6.07
N PRO A 626 -19.09 -20.46 7.06
CA PRO A 626 -20.34 -19.76 6.78
C PRO A 626 -20.08 -18.44 6.04
N HIS A 627 -20.97 -18.11 5.11
CA HIS A 627 -20.99 -16.79 4.46
C HIS A 627 -21.22 -15.68 5.48
N LEU A 628 -20.78 -14.48 5.13
CA LEU A 628 -21.05 -13.30 5.92
C LEU A 628 -22.55 -12.99 5.92
N VAL A 629 -23.09 -12.68 7.10
CA VAL A 629 -24.46 -12.22 7.25
C VAL A 629 -24.45 -10.70 7.17
N THR A 630 -24.93 -10.16 6.05
CA THR A 630 -25.12 -8.71 5.91
C THR A 630 -26.42 -8.29 6.58
N PRO A 631 -26.43 -7.24 7.42
CA PRO A 631 -27.66 -6.72 8.01
C PRO A 631 -28.70 -6.33 6.95
N ALA A 632 -29.96 -6.65 7.20
CA ALA A 632 -31.07 -6.29 6.33
C ALA A 632 -31.14 -4.77 6.14
N ALA A 633 -31.62 -4.29 4.99
CA ALA A 633 -31.62 -2.87 4.64
C ALA A 633 -32.28 -1.95 5.69
N ASP A 634 -33.29 -2.44 6.41
CA ASP A 634 -34.00 -1.70 7.47
C ASP A 634 -33.27 -1.68 8.82
N GLU A 635 -32.28 -2.56 9.02
CA GLU A 635 -31.37 -2.58 10.16
C GLU A 635 -30.11 -1.72 9.94
N ARG A 636 -29.89 -1.25 8.69
CA ARG A 636 -28.83 -0.29 8.31
C ARG A 636 -29.12 1.14 8.80
N LYS A 637 -29.67 1.29 10.01
CA LYS A 637 -29.61 2.59 10.69
C LYS A 637 -28.12 2.89 10.93
N PRO A 638 -27.65 4.13 10.73
CA PRO A 638 -26.34 4.53 11.21
C PRO A 638 -26.25 4.07 12.67
N TRP A 639 -25.25 3.25 13.00
CA TRP A 639 -25.10 2.75 14.36
C TRP A 639 -25.12 3.97 15.28
N PRO A 640 -26.04 4.05 16.25
CA PRO A 640 -26.22 5.26 17.01
C PRO A 640 -24.87 5.57 17.69
N SER A 641 -24.35 6.76 17.42
CA SER A 641 -23.37 7.37 18.28
C SER A 641 -23.94 7.28 19.70
N GLY A 642 -23.27 6.52 20.59
CA GLY A 642 -23.71 6.31 21.96
C GLY A 642 -24.11 7.63 22.65
N PRO A 643 -24.98 7.57 23.68
CA PRO A 643 -25.69 8.75 24.16
C PRO A 643 -24.73 9.85 24.58
N SER A 644 -24.96 11.05 24.04
CA SER A 644 -24.45 12.27 24.63
C SER A 644 -24.94 12.33 26.08
N SER A 645 -24.04 12.67 27.01
CA SER A 645 -24.41 12.96 28.39
C SER A 645 -25.33 14.19 28.39
N SER A 646 -26.64 13.97 28.37
CA SER A 646 -27.63 15.03 28.55
C SER A 646 -27.77 15.32 30.04
N SER A 647 -27.36 16.51 30.42
CA SER A 647 -27.79 17.17 31.65
C SER A 647 -29.31 17.25 31.70
N SER A 648 -29.86 16.93 32.86
CA SER A 648 -31.28 17.00 33.18
C SER A 648 -31.80 18.44 33.13
N SER A 649 -32.85 18.68 32.35
CA SER A 649 -33.87 19.66 32.72
C SER A 649 -35.24 19.21 32.23
N SER A 650 -36.15 19.15 33.18
CA SER A 650 -37.56 18.81 33.06
C SER A 650 -38.38 19.98 32.51
N SER A 651 -39.29 19.71 31.58
CA SER A 651 -40.61 20.35 31.57
C SER A 651 -41.59 19.59 30.65
N SER A 652 -42.86 19.79 30.97
CA SER A 652 -44.01 18.90 30.80
C SER A 652 -44.96 19.31 29.66
N SER A 653 -45.84 18.36 29.30
CA SER A 653 -47.16 18.50 28.64
C SER A 653 -47.14 18.93 27.17
N SER A 654 -48.03 18.48 26.27
CA SER A 654 -49.38 17.94 26.41
C SER A 654 -49.74 17.04 25.21
N ALA A 655 -50.73 16.17 25.41
CA ALA A 655 -51.31 15.31 24.39
C ALA A 655 -52.38 16.04 23.55
N SER A 656 -52.50 15.67 22.28
CA SER A 656 -53.75 15.72 21.54
C SER A 656 -53.77 14.65 20.45
N SER A 657 -54.83 13.85 20.49
CA SER A 657 -55.23 12.78 19.59
C SER A 657 -56.05 13.33 18.42
N GLU A 658 -55.82 12.86 17.20
CA GLU A 658 -56.86 12.77 16.17
C GLU A 658 -56.69 11.52 15.27
N ILE A 659 -57.81 11.11 14.70
CA ILE A 659 -58.20 9.76 14.26
C ILE A 659 -58.33 9.73 12.72
N GLY A 660 -57.83 8.69 12.06
CA GLY A 660 -58.57 7.92 11.03
C GLY A 660 -58.48 8.25 9.52
N ALA A 661 -57.79 7.36 8.79
CA ALA A 661 -58.17 6.68 7.50
C ALA A 661 -58.19 7.46 6.14
N PRO A 662 -58.15 6.77 4.95
CA PRO A 662 -57.44 5.55 4.55
C PRO A 662 -56.70 5.65 3.17
N ALA A 663 -56.10 4.52 2.79
CA ALA A 663 -55.29 4.16 1.62
C ALA A 663 -55.66 4.67 0.20
N THR A 664 -54.63 4.80 -0.64
CA THR A 664 -54.63 4.31 -2.04
C THR A 664 -53.28 3.66 -2.39
N ALA A 665 -53.36 2.42 -2.88
CA ALA A 665 -52.25 1.62 -3.36
C ALA A 665 -51.98 1.90 -4.85
N ALA A 666 -50.71 1.89 -5.24
CA ALA A 666 -50.29 1.70 -6.63
C ALA A 666 -49.20 0.62 -6.65
N ALA A 667 -49.50 -0.45 -7.38
CA ALA A 667 -48.83 -1.74 -7.35
C ALA A 667 -47.43 -1.71 -7.99
N ALA A 668 -46.46 -2.30 -7.28
CA ALA A 668 -45.26 -2.87 -7.89
C ALA A 668 -45.51 -4.37 -8.06
N VAL A 669 -45.38 -4.86 -9.30
CA VAL A 669 -45.58 -6.25 -9.68
C VAL A 669 -44.48 -7.10 -9.04
N ALA A 670 -44.89 -7.98 -8.14
CA ALA A 670 -44.07 -9.04 -7.59
C ALA A 670 -43.86 -10.12 -8.67
N ALA A 671 -42.61 -10.43 -8.99
CA ALA A 671 -42.25 -11.72 -9.53
C ALA A 671 -42.01 -12.64 -8.32
N GLU A 672 -42.99 -13.49 -8.03
CA GLU A 672 -42.85 -14.58 -7.07
C GLU A 672 -41.85 -15.60 -7.63
N GLY A 673 -40.66 -15.65 -7.03
CA GLY A 673 -39.73 -16.77 -7.13
C GLY A 673 -39.71 -17.46 -5.78
N GLU A 674 -40.09 -18.73 -5.76
CA GLU A 674 -40.25 -19.58 -4.58
C GLU A 674 -39.03 -19.53 -3.65
N ALA A 675 -39.30 -19.34 -2.36
CA ALA A 675 -38.32 -19.56 -1.30
C ALA A 675 -37.99 -21.04 -1.20
N SER A 676 -37.02 -21.51 -1.97
CA SER A 676 -36.31 -22.74 -1.63
C SER A 676 -35.42 -22.43 -0.42
N GLN A 677 -35.75 -23.01 0.74
CA GLN A 677 -34.76 -23.25 1.79
C GLN A 677 -33.70 -24.18 1.20
N GLY A 678 -32.70 -23.59 0.54
CA GLY A 678 -31.54 -24.30 0.04
C GLY A 678 -30.73 -24.79 1.22
N LEU A 679 -30.66 -26.11 1.36
CA LEU A 679 -29.56 -26.78 2.05
C LEU A 679 -28.25 -26.14 1.57
N ALA A 680 -27.33 -25.85 2.49
CA ALA A 680 -26.01 -25.32 2.17
C ALA A 680 -25.40 -26.12 1.02
N GLY A 681 -25.17 -25.48 -0.12
CA GLY A 681 -24.44 -26.09 -1.22
C GLY A 681 -23.02 -26.41 -0.73
N GLU A 682 -22.77 -27.68 -0.47
CA GLU A 682 -21.42 -28.22 -0.48
C GLU A 682 -20.91 -28.06 -1.93
N ASP A 683 -19.78 -27.37 -2.12
CA ASP A 683 -18.91 -27.39 -3.31
C ASP A 683 -18.89 -26.24 -4.35
N ASP A 684 -19.38 -25.02 -4.05
CA ASP A 684 -19.01 -23.87 -4.91
C ASP A 684 -17.60 -23.34 -4.56
N GLU A 685 -16.73 -23.23 -5.57
CA GLU A 685 -15.43 -22.53 -5.46
C GLU A 685 -15.67 -21.06 -5.05
N PRO A 686 -14.98 -20.53 -4.03
CA PRO A 686 -15.19 -19.16 -3.57
C PRO A 686 -14.84 -18.14 -4.66
N GLU A 687 -15.71 -17.15 -4.88
CA GLU A 687 -15.45 -16.02 -5.77
C GLU A 687 -14.25 -15.18 -5.27
N GLU A 688 -13.66 -14.35 -6.14
CA GLU A 688 -12.42 -13.60 -5.80
C GLU A 688 -12.63 -12.62 -4.65
N ASP A 689 -13.83 -12.09 -4.51
CA ASP A 689 -14.26 -11.19 -3.45
C ASP A 689 -15.02 -11.88 -2.30
N ASP A 690 -15.06 -13.21 -2.27
CA ASP A 690 -15.71 -13.96 -1.18
C ASP A 690 -14.82 -13.98 0.07
N GLY A 691 -15.06 -12.99 0.93
CA GLY A 691 -14.27 -12.75 2.11
C GLY A 691 -14.69 -11.48 2.84
N CYS A 692 -13.88 -11.08 3.83
CA CYS A 692 -14.11 -9.84 4.56
C CYS A 692 -12.91 -8.90 4.45
N LEU A 693 -13.17 -7.60 4.58
CA LEU A 693 -12.15 -6.57 4.76
C LEU A 693 -12.08 -6.17 6.23
N LEU A 694 -10.86 -6.08 6.77
CA LEU A 694 -10.59 -5.49 8.07
C LEU A 694 -9.85 -4.17 7.90
N SER A 695 -10.35 -3.09 8.51
CA SER A 695 -9.68 -1.78 8.48
C SER A 695 -9.83 -1.06 9.83
N VAL A 696 -8.75 -0.41 10.27
CA VAL A 696 -8.79 0.43 11.48
C VAL A 696 -9.24 1.83 11.07
N VAL A 697 -10.30 2.32 11.69
CA VAL A 697 -10.95 3.59 11.33
C VAL A 697 -10.87 4.56 12.48
N LEU A 698 -10.47 5.80 12.19
CA LEU A 698 -10.55 6.94 13.10
C LEU A 698 -11.92 7.60 13.00
N ASP A 699 -12.67 7.69 14.11
CA ASP A 699 -13.77 8.65 14.27
C ASP A 699 -13.16 9.99 14.68
N GLY A 700 -12.96 10.88 13.71
CA GLY A 700 -12.30 12.17 13.90
C GLY A 700 -13.08 13.13 14.79
N HIS A 701 -14.40 12.99 14.87
CA HIS A 701 -15.24 13.85 15.70
C HIS A 701 -15.15 13.48 17.18
N LYS A 702 -15.14 12.19 17.50
CA LYS A 702 -15.01 11.72 18.90
C LYS A 702 -13.57 11.56 19.36
N GLY A 703 -12.62 11.48 18.42
CA GLY A 703 -11.24 11.12 18.73
C GLY A 703 -11.13 9.69 19.25
N THR A 704 -11.84 8.77 18.61
CA THR A 704 -11.83 7.33 18.96
C THR A 704 -11.55 6.49 17.73
N SER A 705 -11.27 5.21 17.89
CA SER A 705 -11.04 4.31 16.76
C SER A 705 -11.76 2.98 16.91
N TYR A 706 -11.99 2.33 15.79
CA TYR A 706 -12.60 1.01 15.73
C TYR A 706 -12.00 0.18 14.60
N LEU A 707 -11.98 -1.14 14.78
CA LEU A 707 -11.70 -2.09 13.71
C LEU A 707 -13.02 -2.42 13.03
N VAL A 708 -13.22 -2.02 11.78
CA VAL A 708 -14.40 -2.37 10.99
C VAL A 708 -14.18 -3.67 10.23
N CYS A 709 -15.24 -4.47 10.11
CA CYS A 709 -15.33 -5.65 9.26
C CYS A 709 -16.39 -5.41 8.18
N LEU A 710 -15.98 -5.44 6.91
CA LEU A 710 -16.86 -5.27 5.76
C LEU A 710 -16.97 -6.59 5.00
N ASP A 711 -18.13 -6.85 4.43
CA ASP A 711 -18.28 -7.79 3.33
C ASP A 711 -17.50 -7.26 2.13
N ALA A 712 -16.50 -8.01 1.66
CA ALA A 712 -15.61 -7.57 0.59
C ALA A 712 -16.31 -7.52 -0.78
N LYS A 713 -17.38 -8.30 -0.95
CA LYS A 713 -18.19 -8.33 -2.17
C LYS A 713 -19.09 -7.10 -2.24
N THR A 714 -19.82 -6.80 -1.16
CA THR A 714 -20.84 -5.74 -1.15
C THR A 714 -20.38 -4.40 -0.59
N MET A 715 -19.19 -4.32 0.05
CA MET A 715 -18.69 -3.14 0.78
C MET A 715 -19.62 -2.68 1.92
N VAL A 716 -20.46 -3.58 2.43
CA VAL A 716 -21.37 -3.32 3.55
C VAL A 716 -20.72 -3.77 4.85
N GLU A 717 -20.88 -2.98 5.89
CA GLU A 717 -20.40 -3.34 7.21
C GLU A 717 -21.18 -4.50 7.82
N VAL A 718 -20.46 -5.52 8.30
CA VAL A 718 -21.03 -6.70 8.96
C VAL A 718 -20.80 -6.67 10.47
N GLY A 719 -19.73 -6.02 10.92
CA GLY A 719 -19.45 -5.81 12.34
C GLY A 719 -18.27 -4.88 12.56
N ARG A 720 -18.03 -4.51 13.82
CA ARG A 720 -16.88 -3.72 14.24
C ARG A 720 -16.50 -4.01 15.68
N ALA A 721 -15.28 -3.63 16.06
CA ALA A 721 -14.78 -3.64 17.43
C ALA A 721 -14.32 -2.23 17.82
N GLU A 722 -14.86 -1.66 18.89
CA GLU A 722 -14.66 -0.25 19.29
C GLU A 722 -13.62 -0.07 20.41
N LEU A 723 -12.89 1.04 20.36
CA LEU A 723 -12.04 1.57 21.43
C LEU A 723 -12.49 2.98 21.81
N ASP A 724 -12.23 3.39 23.05
CA ASP A 724 -12.57 4.71 23.60
C ASP A 724 -11.44 5.75 23.44
N PHE A 725 -10.45 5.47 22.59
CA PHE A 725 -9.31 6.32 22.29
C PHE A 725 -8.89 6.17 20.83
N PRO A 726 -8.12 7.13 20.28
CA PRO A 726 -7.72 7.08 18.89
C PRO A 726 -6.50 6.17 18.71
N ILE A 727 -6.48 5.44 17.59
CA ILE A 727 -5.31 4.79 17.03
C ILE A 727 -4.77 5.70 15.91
N GLY A 728 -3.45 5.72 15.76
CA GLY A 728 -2.81 6.50 14.72
C GLY A 728 -3.25 6.09 13.32
N ILE A 729 -3.42 7.06 12.42
CA ILE A 729 -3.58 6.78 10.99
C ILE A 729 -2.25 6.20 10.50
N GLY A 730 -2.22 4.86 10.36
CA GLY A 730 -1.03 4.08 10.04
C GLY A 730 -0.83 3.83 8.55
N PHE A 731 0.20 3.03 8.24
CA PHE A 731 0.59 2.66 6.88
C PHE A 731 0.10 1.26 6.54
N HIS A 732 0.95 0.24 6.75
CA HIS A 732 0.65 -1.13 6.34
C HIS A 732 0.53 -2.10 7.50
N GLY A 733 0.07 -3.30 7.19
CA GLY A 733 -0.12 -4.36 8.16
C GLY A 733 -0.33 -5.71 7.51
N ALA A 734 -0.37 -6.73 8.34
CA ALA A 734 -0.54 -8.11 7.92
C ALA A 734 -1.45 -8.83 8.91
N HIS A 735 -2.34 -9.68 8.38
CA HIS A 735 -3.07 -10.64 9.20
C HIS A 735 -2.30 -11.96 9.22
N MET A 736 -2.03 -12.47 10.41
CA MET A 736 -1.44 -13.78 10.62
C MET A 736 -2.53 -14.70 11.17
N LYS A 737 -2.94 -15.70 10.36
CA LYS A 737 -3.96 -16.69 10.74
C LYS A 737 -3.53 -17.43 12.01
N ALA A 738 -4.49 -17.73 12.88
CA ALA A 738 -4.23 -18.61 14.02
C ALA A 738 -3.73 -19.98 13.53
N LYS A 739 -2.68 -20.51 14.16
CA LYS A 739 -2.28 -21.91 13.90
C LYS A 739 -3.44 -22.81 14.35
N PRO A 740 -3.81 -23.85 13.57
CA PRO A 740 -4.73 -24.86 14.07
C PRO A 740 -4.16 -25.40 15.38
N SER A 741 -4.93 -25.39 16.46
CA SER A 741 -4.55 -26.10 17.68
C SER A 741 -4.44 -27.58 17.33
N VAL A 742 -3.22 -28.13 17.40
CA VAL A 742 -2.94 -29.56 17.20
C VAL A 742 -3.51 -30.36 18.38
#